data_AF-A0A6G9AF56-F1
#
_entry.id   AF-A0A6G9AF56-F1
#
_cell.length_a   1.000
_cell.length_b   1.000
_cell.length_c   1.000
_cell.angle_alpha   90.00
_cell.angle_beta   90.00
_cell.angle_gamma   90.00
#
_symmetry.space_group_name_H-M   'P 1'
#
loop_
_entity.id
_entity.type
_entity.pdbx_description
1 polymer ?
#
loop_
_entity_poly.entity_id
_entity_poly.type
_entity_poly.pdbx_seq_one_letter_code
_entity_poly.pdbx_strand_id
1 'polypeptide(L)'
;MSFRPFTSESYAQDDRPDAWRDVLAAVGLQPAGGHGLFDGHATASHRHSAGVALTRMAAGAQSVGPLSRANEDLPIALMPVEDGMVLKSAGSHRIVPVGHLVLLPRSGDWSIVFQRDMRAIVLSVTSEALHGRLSGKPRLGEARVVPTTGFADVFSRLLDAAARTLDTLSDAEWNSLAQSLVDLLLTLAHQLAASTSDAGSSAAQAALLHRICQTIERRLDDPDLVPVRVAQAEGISERYLQKLFETVGDNFTHYVRERRLQRAWADLSNPTEAHRSISEIAYAYGFGDSAHFSRAFRHRFGLPPREFRQQEAERATAQHGIIGQRGWPQDALAQLRAHQTGTEARSNVCLADFDEPRAEGRKHHHLPIEANRVHWGYFSRSLQPQLEIASGDTITIETLTQHASDDPELMIAGDVAAESVFGWTKARKNVDRRGAGPMDASVFGRGAGEGFGVHICTGPVAVKDAQPGDVLEVRILDIVPRASRHPKHSGRVFGSSVAAWWGYHYNEFLAGPKPREVVTIYEIFDDIDAPHARALYSYRWEPQTDPFGVVHAAYDYPGVPVAPGTVKRRHAVLDGIKIPLRPHFGVIAVAPREVDFIDSVPPSYFGGNLDNWRLGKGSTVYLPVSVPGALLSVGDPHATQGDGELSGTAIECSMTGTFEVILHKKADLAGQPFADLSYPLIETATDWVLTGFSHPNYLAEFGAQGQSEVYAKSSLDLAMKDAFRKMRRFLMNVKGLSEDEAIALMSAAVDFGVTQVVDGNWGVHAILSKRLFQDAP
;
A
#
# COMPACT_ATOMS: atom_id res chain seq x y z
N MET A 1 -1.46 24.83 -17.44
CA MET A 1 -1.03 23.44 -17.19
C MET A 1 -2.19 22.51 -17.53
N SER A 2 -1.94 21.52 -18.40
CA SER A 2 -2.96 20.55 -18.82
C SER A 2 -3.22 19.44 -17.78
N PHE A 3 -2.25 19.18 -16.91
CA PHE A 3 -2.33 18.21 -15.81
C PHE A 3 -2.98 18.82 -14.57
N ARG A 4 -3.88 18.06 -13.95
CA ARG A 4 -4.60 18.45 -12.74
C ARG A 4 -4.78 17.23 -11.83
N PRO A 5 -4.14 17.20 -10.65
CA PRO A 5 -4.42 16.19 -9.65
C PRO A 5 -5.68 16.56 -8.87
N PHE A 6 -6.46 15.55 -8.50
CA PHE A 6 -7.61 15.64 -7.61
C PHE A 6 -7.38 14.73 -6.40
N THR A 7 -7.70 15.26 -5.23
CA THR A 7 -7.89 14.46 -4.03
C THR A 7 -9.09 14.99 -3.27
N SER A 8 -10.00 14.09 -2.93
CA SER A 8 -11.17 14.33 -2.09
C SER A 8 -10.81 14.98 -0.75
N GLU A 9 -9.58 14.76 -0.26
CA GLU A 9 -9.08 15.36 0.99
C GLU A 9 -8.94 16.89 0.91
N SER A 10 -9.00 17.47 -0.30
CA SER A 10 -9.04 18.92 -0.49
C SER A 10 -10.34 19.57 -0.02
N TYR A 11 -11.38 18.77 0.21
CA TYR A 11 -12.76 19.19 0.48
C TYR A 11 -13.25 18.67 1.84
N ALA A 12 -14.19 19.41 2.45
CA ALA A 12 -14.90 18.96 3.64
C ALA A 12 -15.66 17.66 3.33
N GLN A 13 -15.87 16.79 4.33
CA GLN A 13 -16.55 15.50 4.14
C GLN A 13 -17.86 15.59 3.33
N ASP A 14 -18.69 16.59 3.60
CA ASP A 14 -19.99 16.76 2.94
C ASP A 14 -19.90 17.24 1.49
N ASP A 15 -18.79 17.90 1.11
CA ASP A 15 -18.56 18.43 -0.24
C ASP A 15 -17.87 17.41 -1.17
N ARG A 16 -17.26 16.35 -0.59
CA ARG A 16 -16.50 15.36 -1.37
C ARG A 16 -17.33 14.65 -2.46
N PRO A 17 -18.60 14.26 -2.22
CA PRO A 17 -19.42 13.65 -3.27
C PRO A 17 -19.59 14.56 -4.48
N ASP A 18 -19.74 15.86 -4.27
CA ASP A 18 -19.98 16.85 -5.32
C ASP A 18 -18.71 17.11 -6.11
N ALA A 19 -17.59 17.30 -5.42
CA ALA A 19 -16.29 17.42 -6.05
C ALA A 19 -15.91 16.16 -6.85
N TRP A 20 -16.29 14.97 -6.36
CA TRP A 20 -16.10 13.72 -7.10
C TRP A 20 -17.00 13.61 -8.34
N ARG A 21 -18.25 14.08 -8.26
CA ARG A 21 -19.16 14.18 -9.42
C ARG A 21 -18.56 15.01 -10.54
N ASP A 22 -17.87 16.11 -10.22
CA ASP A 22 -17.21 16.95 -11.22
C ASP A 22 -16.05 16.23 -11.94
N VAL A 23 -15.28 15.43 -11.22
CA VAL A 23 -14.21 14.60 -11.81
C VAL A 23 -14.78 13.56 -12.76
N LEU A 24 -15.84 12.86 -12.37
CA LEU A 24 -16.55 11.91 -13.25
C LEU A 24 -17.13 12.63 -14.47
N ALA A 25 -17.73 13.80 -14.27
CA ALA A 25 -18.33 14.58 -15.34
C ALA A 25 -17.30 15.01 -16.39
N ALA A 26 -16.07 15.32 -15.98
CA ALA A 26 -14.97 15.70 -16.89
C ALA A 26 -14.63 14.61 -17.92
N VAL A 27 -14.96 13.34 -17.64
CA VAL A 27 -14.77 12.20 -18.55
C VAL A 27 -16.08 11.63 -19.08
N GLY A 28 -17.21 12.33 -18.91
CA GLY A 28 -18.52 11.91 -19.43
C GLY A 28 -19.20 10.81 -18.61
N LEU A 29 -18.81 10.67 -17.34
CA LEU A 29 -19.41 9.74 -16.38
C LEU A 29 -20.19 10.49 -15.31
N GLN A 30 -21.10 9.78 -14.64
CA GLN A 30 -21.79 10.26 -13.43
C GLN A 30 -22.06 9.08 -12.49
N PRO A 31 -22.30 9.30 -11.20
CA PRO A 31 -22.78 8.23 -10.31
C PRO A 31 -24.09 7.63 -10.83
N ALA A 32 -24.20 6.30 -10.81
CA ALA A 32 -25.42 5.57 -11.17
C ALA A 32 -26.12 5.04 -9.90
N GLY A 33 -27.46 5.05 -9.89
CA GLY A 33 -28.25 4.59 -8.74
C GLY A 33 -28.14 3.07 -8.50
N GLY A 34 -28.17 2.67 -7.23
CA GLY A 34 -28.18 1.28 -6.79
C GLY A 34 -26.83 0.78 -6.26
N HIS A 35 -26.69 0.81 -4.93
CA HIS A 35 -25.57 0.32 -4.11
C HIS A 35 -24.20 1.01 -4.31
N GLY A 36 -23.77 1.71 -3.26
CA GLY A 36 -22.40 2.20 -3.06
C GLY A 36 -22.39 3.51 -2.27
N LEU A 37 -22.25 3.43 -0.94
CA LEU A 37 -21.81 4.56 -0.13
C LEU A 37 -20.41 4.94 -0.66
N PHE A 38 -20.31 6.00 -1.44
CA PHE A 38 -19.03 6.67 -1.60
C PHE A 38 -18.55 6.99 -0.19
N ASP A 39 -17.48 6.32 0.25
CA ASP A 39 -16.96 6.37 1.61
C ASP A 39 -16.25 7.70 1.91
N GLY A 40 -16.23 8.60 0.93
CA GLY A 40 -15.64 9.93 1.00
C GLY A 40 -14.23 9.99 0.43
N HIS A 41 -13.56 8.88 0.11
CA HIS A 41 -12.18 8.93 -0.39
C HIS A 41 -12.09 8.65 -1.90
N ALA A 42 -11.53 9.62 -2.63
CA ALA A 42 -11.19 9.51 -4.03
C ALA A 42 -9.94 10.33 -4.38
N THR A 43 -9.16 9.82 -5.33
CA THR A 43 -8.06 10.52 -6.00
C THR A 43 -8.18 10.35 -7.51
N ALA A 44 -7.70 11.34 -8.27
CA ALA A 44 -7.60 11.22 -9.72
C ALA A 44 -6.45 12.06 -10.26
N SER A 45 -5.78 11.54 -11.28
CA SER A 45 -4.80 12.25 -12.09
C SER A 45 -5.39 12.41 -13.48
N HIS A 46 -5.71 13.64 -13.87
CA HIS A 46 -6.35 13.92 -15.15
C HIS A 46 -5.54 14.90 -15.99
N ARG A 47 -5.53 14.65 -17.30
CA ARG A 47 -4.90 15.53 -18.28
C ARG A 47 -5.79 15.73 -19.49
N HIS A 48 -5.88 16.98 -19.97
CA HIS A 48 -6.73 17.35 -21.09
C HIS A 48 -5.94 17.99 -22.23
N SER A 49 -6.31 17.71 -23.47
CA SER A 49 -5.86 18.46 -24.65
C SER A 49 -6.83 18.28 -25.81
N ALA A 50 -7.24 19.39 -26.45
CA ALA A 50 -8.01 19.41 -27.70
C ALA A 50 -9.12 18.33 -27.77
N GLY A 51 -10.04 18.32 -26.80
CA GLY A 51 -11.14 17.35 -26.76
C GLY A 51 -10.78 15.93 -26.31
N VAL A 52 -9.55 15.67 -25.86
CA VAL A 52 -9.09 14.40 -25.27
C VAL A 52 -8.90 14.59 -23.77
N ALA A 53 -9.39 13.65 -22.98
CA ALA A 53 -9.20 13.57 -21.54
C ALA A 53 -8.76 12.14 -21.17
N LEU A 54 -7.60 12.01 -20.52
CA LEU A 54 -7.16 10.77 -19.89
C LEU A 54 -7.15 10.95 -18.39
N THR A 55 -7.86 10.07 -17.69
CA THR A 55 -7.94 10.10 -16.23
C THR A 55 -7.63 8.74 -15.65
N ARG A 56 -6.64 8.70 -14.75
CA ARG A 56 -6.44 7.57 -13.83
C ARG A 56 -7.12 7.93 -12.52
N MET A 57 -7.96 7.05 -11.99
CA MET A 57 -8.74 7.36 -10.79
C MET A 57 -8.84 6.19 -9.82
N ALA A 58 -8.92 6.54 -8.54
CA ALA A 58 -9.10 5.67 -7.40
C ALA A 58 -10.23 6.21 -6.51
N ALA A 59 -11.18 5.37 -6.12
CA ALA A 59 -12.23 5.72 -5.16
C ALA A 59 -12.78 4.48 -4.46
N GLY A 60 -13.60 4.66 -3.41
CA GLY A 60 -14.38 3.57 -2.82
C GLY A 60 -15.36 2.91 -3.82
N ALA A 61 -15.87 1.74 -3.45
CA ALA A 61 -16.84 0.98 -4.25
C ALA A 61 -18.08 1.81 -4.63
N GLN A 62 -18.40 1.83 -5.92
CA GLN A 62 -19.47 2.66 -6.47
C GLN A 62 -19.96 2.18 -7.82
N SER A 63 -21.07 2.77 -8.29
CA SER A 63 -21.59 2.56 -9.64
C SER A 63 -21.51 3.85 -10.45
N VAL A 64 -21.11 3.75 -11.72
CA VAL A 64 -21.06 4.89 -12.65
C VAL A 64 -21.85 4.60 -13.93
N GLY A 65 -22.42 5.63 -14.53
CA GLY A 65 -23.19 5.57 -15.77
C GLY A 65 -22.87 6.73 -16.71
N PRO A 66 -23.52 6.79 -17.88
CA PRO A 66 -23.26 7.83 -18.87
C PRO A 66 -23.77 9.18 -18.39
N LEU A 67 -22.94 10.22 -18.50
CA LEU A 67 -23.39 11.61 -18.43
C LEU A 67 -23.66 12.10 -19.86
N SER A 68 -24.94 12.21 -20.22
CA SER A 68 -25.34 12.66 -21.56
C SER A 68 -24.98 14.13 -21.78
N ARG A 69 -24.13 14.41 -22.76
CA ARG A 69 -23.82 15.77 -23.22
C ARG A 69 -24.27 15.93 -24.67
N ALA A 70 -24.90 17.06 -24.99
CA ALA A 70 -25.30 17.37 -26.36
C ALA A 70 -24.07 17.45 -27.27
N ASN A 71 -24.14 16.84 -28.46
CA ASN A 71 -23.13 16.86 -29.53
C ASN A 71 -21.87 15.97 -29.40
N GLU A 72 -21.78 15.06 -28.43
CA GLU A 72 -20.67 14.09 -28.33
C GLU A 72 -21.07 12.69 -28.83
N ASP A 73 -20.46 12.22 -29.93
CA ASP A 73 -20.80 10.94 -30.58
C ASP A 73 -19.75 9.81 -30.36
N LEU A 74 -18.58 10.11 -29.78
CA LEU A 74 -17.46 9.15 -29.66
C LEU A 74 -17.53 8.35 -28.35
N PRO A 75 -17.21 7.04 -28.38
CA PRO A 75 -17.28 6.19 -27.20
C PRO A 75 -16.23 6.56 -26.16
N ILE A 76 -16.55 6.33 -24.88
CA ILE A 76 -15.60 6.39 -23.77
C ILE A 76 -14.88 5.04 -23.69
N ALA A 77 -13.56 5.06 -23.59
CA ALA A 77 -12.76 3.88 -23.30
C ALA A 77 -12.52 3.81 -21.79
N LEU A 78 -12.91 2.70 -21.15
CA LEU A 78 -12.72 2.47 -19.72
C LEU A 78 -12.02 1.13 -19.50
N MET A 79 -11.01 1.11 -18.63
CA MET A 79 -10.26 -0.10 -18.29
C MET A 79 -10.05 -0.20 -16.77
N PRO A 80 -10.47 -1.30 -16.12
CA PRO A 80 -10.15 -1.57 -14.72
C PRO A 80 -8.70 -2.03 -14.58
N VAL A 81 -7.99 -1.57 -13.55
CA VAL A 81 -6.54 -1.80 -13.38
C VAL A 81 -6.22 -2.82 -12.29
N GLU A 82 -7.11 -3.01 -11.31
CA GLU A 82 -6.82 -3.85 -10.14
C GLU A 82 -7.87 -4.93 -9.88
N ASP A 83 -9.14 -4.54 -9.79
CA ASP A 83 -10.27 -5.46 -9.63
C ASP A 83 -11.15 -5.43 -10.88
N GLY A 84 -11.77 -6.56 -11.18
CA GLY A 84 -12.78 -6.62 -12.23
C GLY A 84 -14.00 -5.76 -11.88
N MET A 85 -14.76 -5.39 -12.91
CA MET A 85 -16.00 -4.61 -12.76
C MET A 85 -17.17 -5.31 -13.44
N VAL A 86 -18.40 -4.93 -13.11
CA VAL A 86 -19.60 -5.49 -13.73
C VAL A 86 -20.26 -4.45 -14.61
N LEU A 87 -20.32 -4.72 -15.91
CA LEU A 87 -21.13 -3.96 -16.87
C LEU A 87 -22.59 -4.45 -16.83
N LYS A 88 -23.51 -3.55 -16.51
CA LYS A 88 -24.95 -3.75 -16.65
C LYS A 88 -25.45 -2.97 -17.87
N SER A 89 -26.19 -3.63 -18.77
CA SER A 89 -26.79 -3.01 -19.95
C SER A 89 -28.01 -3.81 -20.40
N ALA A 90 -29.15 -3.15 -20.63
CA ALA A 90 -30.37 -3.73 -21.21
C ALA A 90 -30.77 -5.12 -20.61
N GLY A 91 -30.72 -5.26 -19.28
CA GLY A 91 -31.07 -6.50 -18.57
C GLY A 91 -30.00 -7.59 -18.55
N SER A 92 -28.81 -7.34 -19.09
CA SER A 92 -27.66 -8.26 -19.05
C SER A 92 -26.56 -7.76 -18.12
N HIS A 93 -25.91 -8.69 -17.41
CA HIS A 93 -24.76 -8.42 -16.54
C HIS A 93 -23.53 -9.15 -17.09
N ARG A 94 -22.44 -8.43 -17.32
CA ARG A 94 -21.18 -8.97 -17.84
C ARG A 94 -20.03 -8.60 -16.92
N ILE A 95 -19.26 -9.58 -16.49
CA ILE A 95 -18.02 -9.35 -15.75
C ILE A 95 -16.95 -8.90 -16.75
N VAL A 96 -16.23 -7.84 -16.38
CA VAL A 96 -15.10 -7.29 -17.11
C VAL A 96 -13.84 -7.54 -16.28
N PRO A 97 -12.93 -8.41 -16.75
CA PRO A 97 -11.70 -8.68 -16.03
C PRO A 97 -10.75 -7.46 -16.03
N VAL A 98 -9.79 -7.50 -15.13
CA VAL A 98 -8.70 -6.52 -15.04
C VAL A 98 -7.95 -6.43 -16.37
N GLY A 99 -7.60 -5.21 -16.79
CA GLY A 99 -6.90 -4.93 -18.04
C GLY A 99 -7.74 -5.06 -19.31
N HIS A 100 -9.01 -5.48 -19.20
CA HIS A 100 -9.91 -5.52 -20.36
C HIS A 100 -10.55 -4.16 -20.61
N LEU A 101 -10.44 -3.71 -21.86
CA LEU A 101 -11.07 -2.47 -22.29
C LEU A 101 -12.57 -2.64 -22.48
N VAL A 102 -13.34 -1.63 -22.07
CA VAL A 102 -14.75 -1.47 -22.41
C VAL A 102 -14.94 -0.18 -23.17
N LEU A 103 -15.58 -0.27 -24.33
CA LEU A 103 -16.05 0.90 -25.05
C LEU A 103 -17.51 1.15 -24.68
N LEU A 104 -17.78 2.36 -24.20
CA LEU A 104 -19.04 2.76 -23.63
C LEU A 104 -19.67 3.87 -24.48
N PRO A 105 -20.95 3.74 -24.88
CA PRO A 105 -21.64 4.82 -25.58
C PRO A 105 -21.91 6.00 -24.62
N ARG A 106 -21.93 7.22 -25.15
CA ARG A 106 -22.14 8.46 -24.37
C ARG A 106 -23.56 8.62 -23.82
N SER A 107 -24.48 7.80 -24.30
CA SER A 107 -25.90 7.75 -23.93
C SER A 107 -26.37 6.30 -23.86
N GLY A 108 -27.51 6.09 -23.23
CA GLY A 108 -28.15 4.77 -23.13
C GLY A 108 -28.28 4.30 -21.69
N ASP A 109 -28.89 3.13 -21.52
CA ASP A 109 -29.13 2.52 -20.22
C ASP A 109 -28.05 1.48 -19.91
N TRP A 110 -26.89 1.98 -19.48
CA TRP A 110 -25.79 1.17 -18.99
C TRP A 110 -25.21 1.73 -17.70
N SER A 111 -24.67 0.84 -16.86
CA SER A 111 -23.92 1.22 -15.66
C SER A 111 -22.76 0.25 -15.46
N ILE A 112 -21.61 0.77 -15.02
CA ILE A 112 -20.49 -0.01 -14.50
C ILE A 112 -20.60 -0.05 -12.98
N VAL A 113 -20.58 -1.25 -12.41
CA VAL A 113 -20.56 -1.45 -10.96
C VAL A 113 -19.18 -1.93 -10.54
N PHE A 114 -18.53 -1.16 -9.68
CA PHE A 114 -17.32 -1.56 -8.96
C PHE A 114 -17.74 -2.15 -7.61
N GLN A 115 -17.71 -3.49 -7.50
CA GLN A 115 -18.09 -4.19 -6.26
C GLN A 115 -17.06 -4.01 -5.14
N ARG A 116 -15.83 -3.70 -5.52
CA ARG A 116 -14.72 -3.30 -4.67
C ARG A 116 -14.32 -1.88 -5.03
N ASP A 117 -13.27 -1.39 -4.41
CA ASP A 117 -12.65 -0.11 -4.71
C ASP A 117 -12.46 0.10 -6.22
N MET A 118 -12.93 1.25 -6.69
CA MET A 118 -12.83 1.66 -8.08
C MET A 118 -11.37 2.01 -8.40
N ARG A 119 -10.71 1.26 -9.27
CA ARG A 119 -9.40 1.60 -9.84
C ARG A 119 -9.46 1.46 -11.35
N ALA A 120 -9.53 2.60 -12.04
CA ALA A 120 -9.80 2.62 -13.47
C ALA A 120 -9.01 3.70 -14.22
N ILE A 121 -8.77 3.42 -15.49
CA ILE A 121 -8.30 4.40 -16.47
C ILE A 121 -9.45 4.68 -17.43
N VAL A 122 -9.73 5.97 -17.63
CA VAL A 122 -10.80 6.45 -18.51
C VAL A 122 -10.21 7.38 -19.56
N LEU A 123 -10.38 7.02 -20.82
CA LEU A 123 -10.11 7.88 -21.97
C LEU A 123 -11.44 8.37 -22.54
N SER A 124 -11.65 9.68 -22.45
CA SER A 124 -12.78 10.37 -23.03
C SER A 124 -12.31 11.21 -24.21
N VAL A 125 -12.87 10.96 -25.39
CA VAL A 125 -12.56 11.70 -26.62
C VAL A 125 -13.84 12.35 -27.15
N THR A 126 -13.75 13.61 -27.53
CA THR A 126 -14.84 14.40 -28.13
C THR A 126 -14.54 14.70 -29.59
N SER A 127 -15.51 15.27 -30.32
CA SER A 127 -15.34 15.60 -31.74
C SER A 127 -14.25 16.66 -32.00
N GLU A 128 -13.89 17.46 -31.00
CA GLU A 128 -12.82 18.46 -31.13
C GLU A 128 -11.47 17.81 -31.43
N ALA A 129 -11.21 16.62 -30.87
CA ALA A 129 -9.97 15.87 -31.09
C ALA A 129 -9.75 15.42 -32.54
N LEU A 130 -10.81 15.43 -33.36
CA LEU A 130 -10.75 14.98 -34.75
C LEU A 130 -10.10 16.01 -35.68
N HIS A 131 -9.93 17.28 -35.28
CA HIS A 131 -9.27 18.33 -36.10
C HIS A 131 -9.74 18.37 -37.58
N GLY A 132 -11.04 18.14 -37.83
CA GLY A 132 -11.61 18.13 -39.19
C GLY A 132 -11.39 16.83 -39.99
N ARG A 133 -10.84 15.75 -39.40
CA ARG A 133 -10.77 14.42 -40.01
C ARG A 133 -12.19 13.90 -40.27
N LEU A 134 -12.55 13.74 -41.55
CA LEU A 134 -13.87 13.34 -42.05
C LEU A 134 -14.16 11.83 -41.96
N SER A 135 -13.28 11.05 -41.35
CA SER A 135 -13.49 9.60 -41.19
C SER A 135 -14.74 9.37 -40.34
N GLY A 136 -15.75 8.70 -40.92
CA GLY A 136 -17.09 8.59 -40.35
C GLY A 136 -17.08 8.29 -38.85
N LYS A 137 -17.76 9.13 -38.05
CA LYS A 137 -17.80 9.02 -36.59
C LYS A 137 -18.26 7.60 -36.20
N PRO A 138 -17.41 6.75 -35.60
CA PRO A 138 -17.85 5.44 -35.16
C PRO A 138 -18.91 5.64 -34.08
N ARG A 139 -20.16 5.31 -34.39
CA ARG A 139 -21.24 5.28 -33.40
C ARG A 139 -21.30 3.90 -32.78
N LEU A 140 -21.10 3.84 -31.47
CA LEU A 140 -21.33 2.64 -30.70
C LEU A 140 -22.77 2.67 -30.18
N GLY A 141 -23.61 1.74 -30.61
CA GLY A 141 -25.01 1.68 -30.15
C GLY A 141 -25.17 1.07 -28.75
N GLU A 142 -24.24 0.20 -28.35
CA GLU A 142 -24.29 -0.54 -27.09
C GLU A 142 -22.89 -0.70 -26.49
N ALA A 143 -22.79 -0.80 -25.17
CA ALA A 143 -21.53 -1.03 -24.48
C ALA A 143 -20.86 -2.34 -24.92
N ARG A 144 -19.55 -2.31 -25.21
CA ARG A 144 -18.79 -3.48 -25.68
C ARG A 144 -17.54 -3.74 -24.86
N VAL A 145 -17.46 -4.95 -24.31
CA VAL A 145 -16.23 -5.49 -23.74
C VAL A 145 -15.33 -5.99 -24.87
N VAL A 146 -14.11 -5.46 -24.94
CA VAL A 146 -13.13 -5.77 -25.98
C VAL A 146 -12.15 -6.84 -25.46
N PRO A 147 -11.94 -7.94 -26.19
CA PRO A 147 -10.91 -8.92 -25.84
C PRO A 147 -9.51 -8.31 -25.91
N THR A 148 -8.65 -8.62 -24.94
CA THR A 148 -7.25 -8.17 -24.85
C THR A 148 -6.33 -8.98 -25.78
N THR A 149 -6.60 -8.92 -27.08
CA THR A 149 -5.83 -9.63 -28.11
C THR A 149 -5.52 -8.72 -29.28
N GLY A 150 -4.34 -8.91 -29.89
CA GLY A 150 -3.93 -8.15 -31.07
C GLY A 150 -3.88 -6.64 -30.80
N PHE A 151 -4.60 -5.87 -31.61
CA PHE A 151 -4.58 -4.41 -31.57
C PHE A 151 -5.12 -3.82 -30.24
N ALA A 152 -6.12 -4.45 -29.64
CA ALA A 152 -6.68 -4.01 -28.37
C ALA A 152 -5.69 -4.15 -27.20
N ASP A 153 -4.80 -5.15 -27.23
CA ASP A 153 -3.74 -5.31 -26.22
C ASP A 153 -2.70 -4.17 -26.32
N VAL A 154 -2.27 -3.84 -27.55
CA VAL A 154 -1.35 -2.70 -27.79
C VAL A 154 -1.97 -1.40 -27.28
N PHE A 155 -3.23 -1.14 -27.61
CA PHE A 155 -3.93 0.06 -27.14
C PHE A 155 -4.06 0.09 -25.61
N SER A 156 -4.43 -1.03 -24.99
CA SER A 156 -4.59 -1.12 -23.53
C SER A 156 -3.26 -0.89 -22.78
N ARG A 157 -2.16 -1.46 -23.28
CA ARG A 157 -0.82 -1.26 -22.72
C ARG A 157 -0.34 0.19 -22.85
N LEU A 158 -0.56 0.81 -24.00
CA LEU A 158 -0.22 2.22 -24.19
C LEU A 158 -1.08 3.12 -23.29
N LEU A 159 -2.35 2.80 -23.15
CA LEU A 159 -3.28 3.51 -22.28
C LEU A 159 -2.84 3.45 -20.80
N ASP A 160 -2.43 2.28 -20.31
CA ASP A 160 -1.87 2.12 -18.95
C ASP A 160 -0.55 2.89 -18.77
N ALA A 161 0.39 2.75 -19.72
CA ALA A 161 1.67 3.45 -19.67
C ALA A 161 1.51 4.98 -19.70
N ALA A 162 0.59 5.49 -20.52
CA ALA A 162 0.25 6.91 -20.59
C ALA A 162 -0.35 7.41 -19.27
N ALA A 163 -1.26 6.63 -18.69
CA ALA A 163 -1.93 6.98 -17.44
C ALA A 163 -0.97 7.04 -16.24
N ARG A 164 0.07 6.20 -16.22
CA ARG A 164 1.11 6.17 -15.17
C ARG A 164 2.12 7.32 -15.24
N THR A 165 2.20 8.01 -16.38
CA THR A 165 3.21 9.06 -16.65
C THR A 165 2.57 10.45 -16.86
N LEU A 166 1.29 10.61 -16.52
CA LEU A 166 0.54 11.85 -16.75
C LEU A 166 1.17 13.09 -16.11
N ASP A 167 1.81 12.93 -14.96
CA ASP A 167 2.44 13.99 -14.16
C ASP A 167 3.84 14.36 -14.66
N THR A 168 4.53 13.45 -15.36
CA THR A 168 5.91 13.67 -15.83
C THR A 168 6.02 14.16 -17.27
N LEU A 169 4.99 13.92 -18.11
CA LEU A 169 4.99 14.34 -19.51
C LEU A 169 4.97 15.88 -19.64
N SER A 170 5.73 16.45 -20.57
CA SER A 170 5.54 17.85 -21.00
C SER A 170 4.24 18.02 -21.79
N ASP A 171 3.75 19.26 -21.94
CA ASP A 171 2.53 19.53 -22.72
C ASP A 171 2.66 19.10 -24.19
N ALA A 172 3.86 19.20 -24.77
CA ALA A 172 4.12 18.74 -26.14
C ALA A 172 4.07 17.21 -26.26
N GLU A 173 4.73 16.48 -25.36
CA GLU A 173 4.71 15.01 -25.33
C GLU A 173 3.29 14.48 -25.10
N TRP A 174 2.54 15.11 -24.19
CA TRP A 174 1.14 14.78 -23.95
C TRP A 174 0.28 14.96 -25.21
N ASN A 175 0.43 16.07 -25.93
CA ASN A 175 -0.35 16.30 -27.15
C ASN A 175 -0.09 15.23 -28.22
N SER A 176 1.16 14.81 -28.40
CA SER A 176 1.53 13.74 -29.34
C SER A 176 0.97 12.38 -28.91
N LEU A 177 1.04 12.06 -27.62
CA LEU A 177 0.51 10.82 -27.07
C LEU A 177 -1.03 10.79 -27.13
N ALA A 178 -1.69 11.90 -26.79
CA ALA A 178 -3.15 12.05 -26.86
C ALA A 178 -3.66 11.80 -28.29
N GLN A 179 -3.01 12.35 -29.30
CA GLN A 179 -3.40 12.11 -30.69
C GLN A 179 -3.24 10.64 -31.10
N SER A 180 -2.18 9.98 -30.62
CA SER A 180 -1.95 8.56 -30.85
C SER A 180 -3.05 7.70 -30.19
N LEU A 181 -3.47 8.04 -28.97
CA LEU A 181 -4.58 7.37 -28.28
C LEU A 181 -5.92 7.55 -29.03
N VAL A 182 -6.17 8.73 -29.60
CA VAL A 182 -7.35 8.99 -30.44
C VAL A 182 -7.34 8.10 -31.68
N ASP A 183 -6.21 8.02 -32.39
CA ASP A 183 -6.09 7.25 -33.62
C ASP A 183 -6.29 5.75 -33.37
N LEU A 184 -5.77 5.23 -32.24
CA LEU A 184 -5.97 3.86 -31.82
C LEU A 184 -7.43 3.60 -31.41
N LEU A 185 -8.06 4.49 -30.65
CA LEU A 185 -9.47 4.38 -30.25
C LEU A 185 -10.39 4.32 -31.48
N LEU A 186 -10.20 5.21 -32.45
CA LEU A 186 -11.00 5.25 -33.67
C LEU A 186 -10.84 3.98 -34.49
N THR A 187 -9.60 3.51 -34.66
CA THR A 187 -9.29 2.26 -35.36
C THR A 187 -10.03 1.08 -34.72
N LEU A 188 -9.98 0.98 -33.39
CA LEU A 188 -10.65 -0.08 -32.65
C LEU A 188 -12.19 0.03 -32.77
N ALA A 189 -12.73 1.24 -32.65
CA ALA A 189 -14.17 1.47 -32.76
C ALA A 189 -14.71 1.14 -34.18
N HIS A 190 -13.97 1.44 -35.24
CA HIS A 190 -14.33 1.06 -36.62
C HIS A 190 -14.31 -0.45 -36.85
N GLN A 191 -13.31 -1.17 -36.32
CA GLN A 191 -13.27 -2.65 -36.41
C GLN A 191 -14.49 -3.29 -35.74
N LEU A 192 -14.94 -2.73 -34.61
CA LEU A 192 -16.11 -3.22 -33.89
C LEU A 192 -17.44 -2.83 -34.56
N ALA A 193 -17.50 -1.69 -35.23
CA ALA A 193 -18.66 -1.28 -36.02
C ALA A 193 -18.81 -2.07 -37.32
N ALA A 194 -17.71 -2.47 -37.97
CA ALA A 194 -17.74 -3.26 -39.21
C ALA A 194 -18.15 -4.73 -39.00
N SER A 195 -18.00 -5.26 -37.78
CA SER A 195 -18.32 -6.66 -37.45
C SER A 195 -19.81 -6.94 -37.20
N THR A 196 -20.69 -5.94 -37.31
CA THR A 196 -22.14 -6.11 -37.07
C THR A 196 -22.94 -6.67 -38.24
N SER A 197 -22.33 -6.91 -39.40
CA SER A 197 -23.05 -7.42 -40.58
C SER A 197 -22.87 -8.91 -40.89
N ASP A 198 -22.27 -9.73 -40.00
CA ASP A 198 -22.16 -11.19 -40.26
C ASP A 198 -21.98 -12.10 -39.02
N ALA A 199 -22.51 -11.69 -37.85
CA ALA A 199 -22.12 -12.28 -36.57
C ALA A 199 -23.01 -13.40 -36.00
N GLY A 200 -23.96 -13.95 -36.77
CA GLY A 200 -24.83 -15.03 -36.29
C GLY A 200 -24.12 -16.38 -36.08
N SER A 201 -23.08 -16.67 -36.86
CA SER A 201 -22.37 -17.97 -36.81
C SER A 201 -21.03 -17.92 -36.04
N SER A 202 -20.40 -16.74 -35.96
CA SER A 202 -19.05 -16.57 -35.37
C SER A 202 -19.04 -16.62 -33.84
N ALA A 203 -20.05 -16.06 -33.15
CA ALA A 203 -20.09 -16.05 -31.69
C ALA A 203 -20.28 -17.46 -31.08
N ALA A 204 -21.11 -18.29 -31.71
CA ALA A 204 -21.27 -19.70 -31.32
C ALA A 204 -20.01 -20.52 -31.60
N GLN A 205 -19.32 -20.24 -32.72
CA GLN A 205 -18.02 -20.85 -33.05
C GLN A 205 -16.92 -20.43 -32.07
N ALA A 206 -16.87 -19.16 -31.66
CA ALA A 206 -15.90 -18.65 -30.69
C ALA A 206 -16.16 -19.22 -29.29
N ALA A 207 -17.43 -19.31 -28.86
CA ALA A 207 -17.80 -19.94 -27.59
C ALA A 207 -17.47 -21.44 -27.56
N LEU A 208 -17.69 -22.15 -28.67
CA LEU A 208 -17.31 -23.55 -28.83
C LEU A 208 -15.79 -23.73 -28.83
N LEU A 209 -15.05 -22.89 -29.57
CA LEU A 209 -13.59 -22.92 -29.57
C LEU A 209 -13.02 -22.63 -28.17
N HIS A 210 -13.60 -21.67 -27.44
CA HIS A 210 -13.19 -21.39 -26.07
C HIS A 210 -13.37 -22.59 -25.13
N ARG A 211 -14.48 -23.33 -25.23
CA ARG A 211 -14.68 -24.58 -24.47
C ARG A 211 -13.67 -25.66 -24.86
N ILE A 212 -13.42 -25.84 -26.16
CA ILE A 212 -12.40 -26.76 -26.67
C ILE A 212 -11.02 -26.42 -26.09
N CYS A 213 -10.63 -25.14 -26.09
CA CYS A 213 -9.38 -24.67 -25.49
C CYS A 213 -9.32 -24.95 -23.98
N GLN A 214 -10.41 -24.72 -23.24
CA GLN A 214 -10.46 -25.03 -21.79
C GLN A 214 -10.32 -26.54 -21.52
N THR A 215 -10.92 -27.38 -22.37
CA THR A 215 -10.83 -28.84 -22.25
C THR A 215 -9.40 -29.32 -22.55
N ILE A 216 -8.72 -28.70 -23.51
CA ILE A 216 -7.30 -28.93 -23.77
C ILE A 216 -6.46 -28.55 -22.54
N GLU A 217 -6.70 -27.38 -21.93
CA GLU A 217 -5.90 -26.92 -20.78
C GLU A 217 -5.99 -27.83 -19.57
N ARG A 218 -7.14 -28.49 -19.35
CA ARG A 218 -7.32 -29.43 -18.24
C ARG A 218 -6.66 -30.79 -18.47
N ARG A 219 -6.18 -31.07 -19.68
CA ARG A 219 -5.62 -32.37 -20.08
C ARG A 219 -4.25 -32.25 -20.75
N LEU A 220 -3.51 -31.16 -20.48
CA LEU A 220 -2.19 -30.95 -21.09
C LEU A 220 -1.18 -32.01 -20.68
N ASP A 221 -1.37 -32.63 -19.51
CA ASP A 221 -0.59 -33.72 -18.94
C ASP A 221 -0.77 -35.05 -19.69
N ASP A 222 -1.88 -35.25 -20.41
CA ASP A 222 -2.17 -36.49 -21.16
C ASP A 222 -1.37 -36.58 -22.47
N PRO A 223 -0.34 -37.45 -22.59
CA PRO A 223 0.47 -37.55 -23.81
C PRO A 223 -0.34 -37.99 -25.05
N ASP A 224 -1.49 -38.63 -24.86
CA ASP A 224 -2.37 -39.14 -25.92
C ASP A 224 -3.52 -38.17 -26.25
N LEU A 225 -3.38 -36.88 -25.91
CA LEU A 225 -4.35 -35.84 -26.26
C LEU A 225 -4.41 -35.61 -27.77
N VAL A 226 -5.34 -36.33 -28.43
CA VAL A 226 -5.58 -36.29 -29.88
C VAL A 226 -6.89 -35.59 -30.25
N PRO A 227 -7.01 -35.00 -31.46
CA PRO A 227 -8.19 -34.26 -31.91
C PRO A 227 -9.51 -35.01 -31.73
N VAL A 228 -9.53 -36.31 -32.05
CA VAL A 228 -10.74 -37.16 -31.96
C VAL A 228 -11.30 -37.24 -30.53
N ARG A 229 -10.44 -37.29 -29.51
CA ARG A 229 -10.86 -37.39 -28.09
C ARG A 229 -11.48 -36.08 -27.60
N VAL A 230 -10.93 -34.95 -28.01
CA VAL A 230 -11.46 -33.62 -27.65
C VAL A 230 -12.76 -33.34 -28.40
N ALA A 231 -12.83 -33.72 -29.68
CA ALA A 231 -14.05 -33.60 -30.48
C ALA A 231 -15.22 -34.41 -29.88
N GLN A 232 -14.96 -35.65 -29.44
CA GLN A 232 -15.95 -36.48 -28.75
C GLN A 232 -16.41 -35.88 -27.42
N ALA A 233 -15.48 -35.34 -26.61
CA ALA A 233 -15.82 -34.72 -25.33
C ALA A 233 -16.72 -33.48 -25.49
N GLU A 234 -16.58 -32.75 -26.59
CA GLU A 234 -17.34 -31.52 -26.90
C GLU A 234 -18.54 -31.77 -27.82
N GLY A 235 -18.83 -33.02 -28.19
CA GLY A 235 -19.98 -33.39 -29.02
C GLY A 235 -19.91 -32.93 -30.47
N ILE A 236 -18.71 -32.79 -31.04
CA ILE A 236 -18.48 -32.34 -32.42
C ILE A 236 -17.69 -33.34 -33.25
N SER A 237 -17.70 -33.18 -34.58
CA SER A 237 -16.86 -33.99 -35.46
C SER A 237 -15.40 -33.51 -35.43
N GLU A 238 -14.44 -34.43 -35.56
CA GLU A 238 -13.01 -34.11 -35.65
C GLU A 238 -12.71 -33.13 -36.79
N ARG A 239 -13.36 -33.32 -37.95
CA ARG A 239 -13.24 -32.42 -39.11
C ARG A 239 -13.70 -31.00 -38.79
N TYR A 240 -14.72 -30.85 -37.94
CA TYR A 240 -15.20 -29.52 -37.52
C TYR A 240 -14.25 -28.88 -36.50
N LEU A 241 -13.70 -29.66 -35.56
CA LEU A 241 -12.67 -29.20 -34.62
C LEU A 241 -11.43 -28.68 -35.37
N GLN A 242 -10.94 -29.42 -36.37
CA GLN A 242 -9.79 -28.98 -37.19
C GLN A 242 -10.11 -27.68 -37.94
N LYS A 243 -11.29 -27.58 -38.55
CA LYS A 243 -11.75 -26.36 -39.21
C LYS A 243 -11.85 -25.15 -38.26
N LEU A 244 -12.22 -25.36 -36.99
CA LEU A 244 -12.27 -24.30 -35.98
C LEU A 244 -10.87 -23.76 -35.66
N PHE A 245 -9.86 -24.62 -35.55
CA PHE A 245 -8.47 -24.18 -35.36
C PHE A 245 -7.91 -23.48 -36.60
N GLU A 246 -8.20 -23.99 -37.80
CA GLU A 246 -7.79 -23.35 -39.07
C GLU A 246 -8.36 -21.92 -39.18
N THR A 247 -9.59 -21.70 -38.68
CA THR A 247 -10.24 -20.37 -38.69
C THR A 247 -9.51 -19.34 -37.82
N VAL A 248 -8.81 -19.78 -36.77
CA VAL A 248 -7.96 -18.92 -35.92
C VAL A 248 -6.49 -18.92 -36.32
N GLY A 249 -6.17 -19.45 -37.51
CA GLY A 249 -4.81 -19.46 -38.04
C GLY A 249 -3.87 -20.44 -37.34
N ASP A 250 -4.41 -21.46 -36.68
CA ASP A 250 -3.63 -22.48 -35.97
C ASP A 250 -4.10 -23.90 -36.38
N ASN A 251 -3.46 -24.95 -35.86
CA ASN A 251 -3.97 -26.31 -35.90
C ASN A 251 -3.91 -26.92 -34.49
N PHE A 252 -4.76 -27.91 -34.22
CA PHE A 252 -4.88 -28.50 -32.89
C PHE A 252 -3.52 -28.97 -32.33
N THR A 253 -2.72 -29.67 -33.14
CA THR A 253 -1.43 -30.22 -32.70
C THR A 253 -0.43 -29.13 -32.37
N HIS A 254 -0.40 -28.06 -33.16
CA HIS A 254 0.44 -26.90 -32.92
C HIS A 254 0.00 -26.15 -31.66
N TYR A 255 -1.31 -25.92 -31.48
CA TYR A 255 -1.89 -25.27 -30.31
C TYR A 255 -1.57 -26.02 -29.01
N VAL A 256 -1.82 -27.34 -28.95
CA VAL A 256 -1.51 -28.17 -27.77
C VAL A 256 -0.01 -28.11 -27.46
N ARG A 257 0.85 -28.24 -28.47
CA ARG A 257 2.30 -28.15 -28.30
C ARG A 257 2.72 -26.79 -27.75
N GLU A 258 2.17 -25.70 -28.27
CA GLU A 258 2.44 -24.33 -27.82
C GLU A 258 2.03 -24.13 -26.35
N ARG A 259 0.84 -24.61 -25.96
CA ARG A 259 0.37 -24.53 -24.56
C ARG A 259 1.22 -25.36 -23.60
N ARG A 260 1.61 -26.58 -23.99
CA ARG A 260 2.54 -27.42 -23.21
C ARG A 260 3.90 -26.74 -23.02
N LEU A 261 4.44 -26.14 -24.08
CA LEU A 261 5.70 -25.39 -24.00
C LEU A 261 5.60 -24.16 -23.11
N GLN A 262 4.49 -23.43 -23.13
CA GLN A 262 4.27 -22.26 -22.27
C GLN A 262 4.13 -22.63 -20.78
N ARG A 263 3.47 -23.75 -20.47
CA ARG A 263 3.39 -24.26 -19.09
C ARG A 263 4.75 -24.75 -18.58
N ALA A 264 5.47 -25.50 -19.42
CA ALA A 264 6.84 -25.90 -19.09
C ALA A 264 7.77 -24.69 -18.93
N TRP A 265 7.60 -23.62 -19.72
CA TRP A 265 8.34 -22.38 -19.57
C TRP A 265 8.10 -21.73 -18.21
N ALA A 266 6.85 -21.66 -17.75
CA ALA A 266 6.49 -21.13 -16.44
C ALA A 266 7.17 -21.90 -15.30
N ASP A 267 7.10 -23.23 -15.32
CA ASP A 267 7.77 -24.07 -14.30
C ASP A 267 9.29 -23.97 -14.40
N LEU A 268 9.86 -23.84 -15.60
CA LEU A 268 11.31 -23.68 -15.78
C LEU A 268 11.84 -22.32 -15.32
N SER A 269 11.01 -21.28 -15.39
CA SER A 269 11.32 -19.94 -14.88
C SER A 269 11.08 -19.79 -13.37
N ASN A 270 10.40 -20.74 -12.73
CA ASN A 270 10.05 -20.67 -11.31
C ASN A 270 11.16 -21.29 -10.43
N PRO A 271 11.83 -20.51 -9.55
CA PRO A 271 12.85 -21.03 -8.65
C PRO A 271 12.34 -22.12 -7.69
N THR A 272 11.05 -22.12 -7.31
CA THR A 272 10.50 -23.15 -6.40
C THR A 272 10.43 -24.52 -7.06
N GLU A 273 10.36 -24.56 -8.39
CA GLU A 273 10.34 -25.78 -9.21
C GLU A 273 11.76 -26.28 -9.57
N ALA A 274 12.82 -25.65 -9.04
CA ALA A 274 14.21 -25.99 -9.34
C ALA A 274 14.57 -27.45 -8.96
N HIS A 275 13.85 -28.02 -7.99
CA HIS A 275 14.01 -29.40 -7.55
C HIS A 275 13.54 -30.44 -8.58
N ARG A 276 12.63 -30.06 -9.50
CA ARG A 276 12.18 -30.95 -10.59
C ARG A 276 13.16 -30.91 -11.75
N SER A 277 13.56 -32.07 -12.23
CA SER A 277 14.37 -32.20 -13.44
C SER A 277 13.62 -31.71 -14.68
N ILE A 278 14.38 -31.29 -15.70
CA ILE A 278 13.80 -30.88 -17.01
C ILE A 278 12.92 -32.00 -17.59
N SER A 279 13.33 -33.26 -17.41
CA SER A 279 12.58 -34.43 -17.87
C SER A 279 11.25 -34.58 -17.13
N GLU A 280 11.21 -34.40 -15.81
CA GLU A 280 9.97 -34.46 -15.03
C GLU A 280 8.97 -33.37 -15.43
N ILE A 281 9.45 -32.16 -15.73
CA ILE A 281 8.60 -31.08 -16.27
C ILE A 281 8.08 -31.45 -17.67
N ALA A 282 8.93 -32.00 -18.53
CA ALA A 282 8.51 -32.43 -19.85
C ALA A 282 7.39 -33.49 -19.77
N TYR A 283 7.54 -34.50 -18.91
CA TYR A 283 6.54 -35.55 -18.73
C TYR A 283 5.24 -35.03 -18.09
N ALA A 284 5.33 -34.13 -17.11
CA ALA A 284 4.16 -33.53 -16.47
C ALA A 284 3.25 -32.74 -17.43
N TYR A 285 3.80 -32.29 -18.56
CA TYR A 285 3.04 -31.60 -19.61
C TYR A 285 2.89 -32.45 -20.89
N GLY A 286 2.89 -33.79 -20.75
CA GLY A 286 2.50 -34.70 -21.82
C GLY A 286 3.52 -34.85 -22.97
N PHE A 287 4.79 -34.48 -22.78
CA PHE A 287 5.84 -34.84 -23.74
C PHE A 287 6.34 -36.26 -23.46
N GLY A 288 6.25 -37.15 -24.45
CA GLY A 288 6.74 -38.53 -24.31
C GLY A 288 8.27 -38.70 -24.36
N ASP A 289 9.00 -37.65 -24.73
CA ASP A 289 10.46 -37.68 -24.86
C ASP A 289 11.09 -36.32 -24.50
N SER A 290 12.06 -36.33 -23.59
CA SER A 290 12.76 -35.14 -23.08
C SER A 290 13.64 -34.49 -24.15
N ALA A 291 14.18 -35.27 -25.10
CA ALA A 291 14.97 -34.75 -26.21
C ALA A 291 14.09 -34.01 -27.23
N HIS A 292 12.90 -34.53 -27.54
CA HIS A 292 11.89 -33.86 -28.35
C HIS A 292 11.40 -32.57 -27.69
N PHE A 293 11.10 -32.60 -26.39
CA PHE A 293 10.76 -31.41 -25.60
C PHE A 293 11.86 -30.34 -25.71
N SER A 294 13.12 -30.71 -25.48
CA SER A 294 14.24 -29.77 -25.49
C SER A 294 14.44 -29.11 -26.87
N ARG A 295 14.26 -29.85 -27.97
CA ARG A 295 14.30 -29.31 -29.33
C ARG A 295 13.14 -28.35 -29.60
N ALA A 296 11.91 -28.73 -29.20
CA ALA A 296 10.73 -27.90 -29.39
C ALA A 296 10.80 -26.61 -28.57
N PHE A 297 11.26 -26.70 -27.31
CA PHE A 297 11.46 -25.57 -26.42
C PHE A 297 12.51 -24.60 -26.97
N ARG A 298 13.67 -25.12 -27.41
CA ARG A 298 14.71 -24.29 -28.05
C ARG A 298 14.22 -23.62 -29.32
N HIS A 299 13.52 -24.35 -30.19
CA HIS A 299 12.95 -23.79 -31.41
C HIS A 299 11.98 -22.64 -31.11
N ARG A 300 11.21 -22.73 -30.02
CA ARG A 300 10.19 -21.75 -29.67
C ARG A 300 10.70 -20.53 -28.89
N PHE A 301 11.64 -20.72 -27.97
CA PHE A 301 12.11 -19.70 -27.04
C PHE A 301 13.58 -19.27 -27.25
N GLY A 302 14.26 -19.86 -28.25
CA GLY A 302 15.63 -19.52 -28.63
C GLY A 302 16.71 -20.20 -27.78
N LEU A 303 16.38 -20.75 -26.60
CA LEU A 303 17.31 -21.35 -25.65
C LEU A 303 16.91 -22.78 -25.26
N PRO A 304 17.87 -23.71 -25.04
CA PRO A 304 17.58 -24.99 -24.42
C PRO A 304 16.99 -24.84 -23.00
N PRO A 305 16.07 -25.71 -22.55
CA PRO A 305 15.41 -25.60 -21.23
C PRO A 305 16.36 -25.45 -20.04
N ARG A 306 17.51 -26.15 -20.08
CA ARG A 306 18.52 -26.11 -19.02
C ARG A 306 19.24 -24.77 -18.96
N GLU A 307 19.64 -24.24 -20.10
CA GLU A 307 20.27 -22.92 -20.21
C GLU A 307 19.28 -21.81 -19.84
N PHE A 308 18.03 -21.94 -20.27
CA PHE A 308 16.95 -21.02 -19.89
C PHE A 308 16.75 -20.98 -18.36
N ARG A 309 16.59 -22.14 -17.70
CA ARG A 309 16.48 -22.21 -16.24
C ARG A 309 17.71 -21.63 -15.53
N GLN A 310 18.90 -21.92 -16.04
CA GLN A 310 20.14 -21.40 -15.48
C GLN A 310 20.21 -19.86 -15.61
N GLN A 311 19.82 -19.32 -16.77
CA GLN A 311 19.79 -17.88 -17.00
C GLN A 311 18.75 -17.18 -16.12
N GLU A 312 17.58 -17.79 -15.90
CA GLU A 312 16.57 -17.25 -14.99
C GLU A 312 17.02 -17.34 -13.51
N ALA A 313 17.75 -18.39 -13.12
CA ALA A 313 18.37 -18.48 -11.80
C ALA A 313 19.50 -17.43 -11.60
N GLU A 314 20.31 -17.20 -12.64
CA GLU A 314 21.35 -16.16 -12.64
C GLU A 314 20.73 -14.75 -12.63
N ARG A 315 19.62 -14.52 -13.33
CA ARG A 315 18.83 -13.28 -13.27
C ARG A 315 18.22 -13.06 -11.89
N ALA A 316 17.63 -14.09 -11.29
CA ALA A 316 17.11 -14.01 -9.93
C ALA A 316 18.25 -13.66 -8.97
N THR A 317 19.42 -14.30 -9.10
CA THR A 317 20.60 -14.01 -8.27
C THR A 317 21.15 -12.58 -8.53
N ALA A 318 21.08 -12.07 -9.76
CA ALA A 318 21.47 -10.70 -10.10
C ALA A 318 20.48 -9.65 -9.57
N GLN A 319 19.18 -9.98 -9.46
CA GLN A 319 18.16 -9.16 -8.81
C GLN A 319 18.32 -9.12 -7.28
N HIS A 320 18.88 -10.17 -6.66
CA HIS A 320 19.28 -10.16 -5.24
C HIS A 320 20.46 -9.20 -4.96
N GLY A 321 21.08 -8.62 -5.99
CA GLY A 321 22.06 -7.53 -5.87
C GLY A 321 21.45 -6.15 -5.58
N ILE A 322 20.12 -6.01 -5.58
CA ILE A 322 19.44 -4.78 -5.13
C ILE A 322 19.36 -4.81 -3.60
N ILE A 323 20.48 -4.48 -2.95
CA ILE A 323 20.49 -4.13 -1.53
C ILE A 323 19.74 -2.80 -1.40
N GLY A 324 18.42 -2.85 -1.16
CA GLY A 324 17.68 -1.69 -0.65
C GLY A 324 16.36 -1.35 -1.35
N GLN A 325 15.37 -2.26 -1.31
CA GLN A 325 13.97 -1.89 -1.56
C GLN A 325 13.16 -2.09 -0.27
N ARG A 326 12.56 -1.01 0.25
CA ARG A 326 11.52 -1.07 1.29
C ARG A 326 10.17 -1.35 0.65
N GLY A 327 9.28 -1.99 1.41
CA GLY A 327 7.98 -2.43 0.93
C GLY A 327 8.02 -3.72 0.12
N TRP A 328 6.84 -4.17 -0.27
CA TRP A 328 6.69 -5.44 -0.98
C TRP A 328 7.25 -5.35 -2.41
N PRO A 329 8.00 -6.35 -2.90
CA PRO A 329 8.33 -6.42 -4.33
C PRO A 329 7.05 -6.56 -5.16
N GLN A 330 6.94 -5.79 -6.25
CA GLN A 330 5.74 -5.81 -7.10
C GLN A 330 5.43 -7.22 -7.66
N ASP A 331 6.48 -7.98 -8.00
CA ASP A 331 6.34 -9.35 -8.50
C ASP A 331 5.86 -10.34 -7.42
N ALA A 332 6.21 -10.11 -6.15
CA ALA A 332 5.76 -10.94 -5.03
C ALA A 332 4.27 -10.74 -4.71
N LEU A 333 3.78 -9.50 -4.83
CA LEU A 333 2.34 -9.19 -4.70
C LEU A 333 1.49 -9.94 -5.74
N ALA A 334 2.00 -10.11 -6.97
CA ALA A 334 1.31 -10.85 -8.02
C ALA A 334 1.18 -12.36 -7.69
N GLN A 335 2.17 -12.94 -7.01
CA GLN A 335 2.21 -14.37 -6.64
C GLN A 335 1.32 -14.71 -5.45
N LEU A 336 1.22 -13.81 -4.46
CA LEU A 336 0.31 -13.97 -3.31
C LEU A 336 -1.17 -13.95 -3.72
N ARG A 337 -1.52 -13.15 -4.73
CA ARG A 337 -2.88 -13.11 -5.31
C ARG A 337 -3.31 -14.45 -5.90
N ALA A 338 -2.39 -15.22 -6.47
CA ALA A 338 -2.69 -16.56 -6.99
C ALA A 338 -3.05 -17.55 -5.86
N HIS A 339 -2.41 -17.40 -4.69
CA HIS A 339 -2.58 -18.29 -3.54
C HIS A 339 -3.77 -17.92 -2.63
N GLN A 340 -4.27 -16.68 -2.68
CA GLN A 340 -5.41 -16.25 -1.87
C GLN A 340 -6.80 -16.65 -2.43
N THR A 341 -6.87 -17.33 -3.58
CA THR A 341 -8.16 -17.79 -4.17
C THR A 341 -8.83 -18.95 -3.41
N GLY A 342 -8.33 -19.34 -2.23
CA GLY A 342 -8.78 -20.53 -1.51
C GLY A 342 -9.06 -20.36 -0.01
N THR A 343 -9.42 -19.17 0.50
CA THR A 343 -9.82 -19.05 1.91
C THR A 343 -11.13 -18.29 2.05
N GLU A 344 -12.20 -19.03 2.39
CA GLU A 344 -13.49 -18.47 2.78
C GLU A 344 -13.32 -17.56 4.01
N ALA A 345 -13.80 -16.33 3.90
CA ALA A 345 -13.89 -15.40 5.00
C ALA A 345 -14.86 -15.95 6.05
N ARG A 346 -14.32 -16.53 7.13
CA ARG A 346 -15.11 -16.76 8.35
C ARG A 346 -15.12 -15.47 9.17
N SER A 347 -16.03 -14.58 8.82
CA SER A 347 -16.48 -13.51 9.72
C SER A 347 -17.35 -14.12 10.81
N ASN A 348 -16.79 -14.38 11.99
CA ASN A 348 -17.54 -14.50 13.23
C ASN A 348 -16.73 -13.80 14.32
N VAL A 349 -16.91 -12.49 14.42
CA VAL A 349 -16.64 -11.80 15.68
C VAL A 349 -17.77 -12.22 16.62
N CYS A 350 -17.49 -13.14 17.53
CA CYS A 350 -18.40 -13.43 18.63
C CYS A 350 -18.34 -12.25 19.60
N LEU A 351 -19.30 -11.33 19.47
CA LEU A 351 -19.67 -10.46 20.57
C LEU A 351 -20.37 -11.37 21.59
N ALA A 352 -19.70 -11.65 22.70
CA ALA A 352 -20.36 -12.31 23.82
C ALA A 352 -21.36 -11.33 24.45
N ASP A 353 -22.56 -11.82 24.75
CA ASP A 353 -23.59 -11.08 25.48
C ASP A 353 -23.05 -10.67 26.85
N PHE A 354 -23.06 -9.36 27.16
CA PHE A 354 -22.70 -8.85 28.48
C PHE A 354 -23.76 -7.88 28.99
N ASP A 355 -24.03 -8.03 30.29
CA ASP A 355 -25.07 -7.37 31.09
C ASP A 355 -25.08 -5.83 31.01
N GLU A 356 -26.27 -5.29 31.23
CA GLU A 356 -26.61 -3.85 31.29
C GLU A 356 -25.73 -3.01 32.25
N PRO A 357 -25.62 -1.70 32.00
CA PRO A 357 -24.54 -0.87 32.53
C PRO A 357 -24.75 -0.50 34.00
N ARG A 358 -23.72 -0.77 34.81
CA ARG A 358 -23.48 -0.01 36.04
C ARG A 358 -22.46 1.09 35.76
N ALA A 359 -22.82 2.33 36.08
CA ALA A 359 -21.90 3.46 36.08
C ALA A 359 -20.81 3.24 37.15
N GLU A 360 -19.67 2.69 36.75
CA GLU A 360 -18.45 2.66 37.57
C GLU A 360 -17.51 3.77 37.09
N GLY A 361 -16.88 4.47 38.03
CA GLY A 361 -15.99 5.60 37.74
C GLY A 361 -14.79 5.23 36.86
N ARG A 362 -14.10 6.25 36.34
CA ARG A 362 -12.90 6.12 35.49
C ARG A 362 -11.91 5.13 36.09
N LYS A 363 -11.48 4.13 35.30
CA LYS A 363 -10.52 3.10 35.71
C LYS A 363 -9.12 3.41 35.19
N HIS A 364 -8.13 2.87 35.88
CA HIS A 364 -6.75 2.84 35.40
C HIS A 364 -6.37 1.41 35.04
N HIS A 365 -5.82 1.23 33.85
CA HIS A 365 -5.37 -0.05 33.32
C HIS A 365 -3.85 -0.07 33.15
N HIS A 366 -3.27 -1.25 33.15
CA HIS A 366 -1.85 -1.43 32.88
C HIS A 366 -1.67 -2.54 31.83
N LEU A 367 -1.02 -2.20 30.72
CA LEU A 367 -0.66 -3.12 29.65
C LEU A 367 0.87 -3.31 29.65
N PRO A 368 1.39 -4.34 30.34
CA PRO A 368 2.82 -4.62 30.38
C PRO A 368 3.30 -5.12 29.02
N ILE A 369 4.60 -4.97 28.75
CA ILE A 369 5.21 -5.49 27.54
C ILE A 369 5.63 -6.96 27.73
N GLU A 370 5.21 -7.82 26.82
CA GLU A 370 5.59 -9.23 26.74
C GLU A 370 5.30 -9.78 25.33
N ALA A 371 5.93 -10.89 24.96
CA ALA A 371 5.88 -11.43 23.59
C ALA A 371 4.46 -11.68 23.03
N ASN A 372 3.49 -12.02 23.88
CA ASN A 372 2.09 -12.27 23.49
C ASN A 372 1.20 -11.02 23.50
N ARG A 373 1.70 -9.87 23.98
CA ARG A 373 0.98 -8.58 24.05
C ARG A 373 1.48 -7.56 23.03
N VAL A 374 2.45 -7.95 22.21
CA VAL A 374 2.99 -7.13 21.14
C VAL A 374 2.73 -7.78 19.79
N HIS A 375 2.61 -6.92 18.79
CA HIS A 375 2.78 -7.30 17.40
C HIS A 375 3.96 -6.51 16.83
N TRP A 376 4.74 -7.12 15.95
CA TRP A 376 6.01 -6.55 15.50
C TRP A 376 5.97 -6.31 14.00
N GLY A 377 5.99 -5.03 13.62
CA GLY A 377 6.16 -4.60 12.24
C GLY A 377 4.88 -4.54 11.41
N TYR A 378 3.69 -4.64 12.01
CA TYR A 378 2.45 -4.52 11.24
C TYR A 378 1.27 -4.04 12.07
N PHE A 379 0.28 -3.39 11.47
CA PHE A 379 -1.06 -3.24 12.04
C PHE A 379 -2.00 -4.25 11.41
N SER A 380 -3.00 -4.71 12.17
CA SER A 380 -4.08 -5.52 11.61
C SER A 380 -5.38 -5.38 12.38
N ARG A 381 -6.48 -5.25 11.61
CA ARG A 381 -7.85 -5.23 12.14
C ARG A 381 -8.34 -6.60 12.64
N SER A 382 -7.61 -7.67 12.33
CA SER A 382 -7.93 -9.03 12.74
C SER A 382 -7.20 -9.45 14.03
N LEU A 383 -6.31 -8.59 14.55
CA LEU A 383 -5.66 -8.84 15.84
C LEU A 383 -6.68 -8.86 16.97
N GLN A 384 -6.54 -9.84 17.85
CA GLN A 384 -7.35 -9.91 19.06
C GLN A 384 -6.89 -8.81 20.03
N PRO A 385 -7.82 -8.00 20.58
CA PRO A 385 -7.47 -7.01 21.59
C PRO A 385 -6.84 -7.66 22.83
N GLN A 386 -5.78 -7.05 23.35
CA GLN A 386 -5.12 -7.47 24.59
C GLN A 386 -5.88 -7.01 25.84
N LEU A 387 -6.71 -5.98 25.67
CA LEU A 387 -7.54 -5.34 26.68
C LEU A 387 -8.68 -4.60 25.97
N GLU A 388 -9.83 -4.48 26.64
CA GLU A 388 -10.90 -3.52 26.29
C GLU A 388 -11.04 -2.48 27.41
N ILE A 389 -11.10 -1.20 27.05
CA ILE A 389 -11.26 -0.08 27.98
C ILE A 389 -12.49 0.77 27.63
N ALA A 390 -13.02 1.51 28.60
CA ALA A 390 -14.09 2.46 28.37
C ALA A 390 -13.54 3.86 28.01
N SER A 391 -14.34 4.67 27.32
CA SER A 391 -14.02 6.09 27.10
C SER A 391 -13.81 6.82 28.43
N GLY A 392 -12.73 7.58 28.54
CA GLY A 392 -12.31 8.33 29.73
C GLY A 392 -11.46 7.52 30.71
N ASP A 393 -11.19 6.25 30.44
CA ASP A 393 -10.22 5.47 31.23
C ASP A 393 -8.78 5.95 30.97
N THR A 394 -7.92 5.68 31.95
CA THR A 394 -6.47 5.84 31.79
C THR A 394 -5.79 4.49 31.63
N ILE A 395 -4.68 4.45 30.89
CA ILE A 395 -3.91 3.23 30.66
C ILE A 395 -2.42 3.54 30.65
N THR A 396 -1.63 2.76 31.39
CA THR A 396 -0.17 2.74 31.25
C THR A 396 0.21 1.62 30.30
N ILE A 397 0.99 1.93 29.26
CA ILE A 397 1.44 0.99 28.22
C ILE A 397 2.97 0.99 28.23
N GLU A 398 3.57 -0.18 28.46
CA GLU A 398 5.01 -0.37 28.32
C GLU A 398 5.36 -0.63 26.84
N THR A 399 6.41 0.01 26.34
CA THR A 399 6.91 -0.19 24.97
C THR A 399 8.42 -0.50 24.98
N LEU A 400 8.88 -1.14 23.91
CA LEU A 400 10.30 -1.43 23.67
C LEU A 400 10.66 -0.85 22.31
N THR A 401 11.86 -0.28 22.19
CA THR A 401 12.41 0.00 20.86
C THR A 401 12.85 -1.32 20.20
N GLN A 402 12.60 -1.46 18.91
CA GLN A 402 13.10 -2.56 18.07
C GLN A 402 14.63 -2.61 18.00
N HIS A 403 15.31 -1.50 18.32
CA HIS A 403 16.77 -1.37 18.28
C HIS A 403 17.48 -1.84 19.57
N ALA A 404 16.75 -2.38 20.55
CA ALA A 404 17.37 -2.88 21.79
C ALA A 404 18.41 -4.00 21.53
N SER A 405 18.31 -4.71 20.41
CA SER A 405 19.26 -5.76 20.02
C SER A 405 20.60 -5.24 19.50
N ASP A 406 20.74 -3.92 19.30
CA ASP A 406 22.01 -3.27 18.93
C ASP A 406 23.05 -3.35 20.05
N ASP A 407 22.58 -3.30 21.30
CA ASP A 407 23.40 -3.69 22.46
C ASP A 407 22.54 -4.45 23.49
N PRO A 408 22.46 -5.78 23.36
CA PRO A 408 21.63 -6.59 24.25
C PRO A 408 22.07 -6.54 25.72
N GLU A 409 23.34 -6.27 26.03
CA GLU A 409 23.80 -6.13 27.43
C GLU A 409 23.18 -4.90 28.08
N LEU A 410 23.06 -3.79 27.34
CA LEU A 410 22.53 -2.53 27.86
C LEU A 410 21.00 -2.51 27.91
N MET A 411 20.33 -3.03 26.88
CA MET A 411 18.91 -2.78 26.65
C MET A 411 18.00 -4.01 26.78
N ILE A 412 18.54 -5.21 26.95
CA ILE A 412 17.76 -6.46 27.05
C ILE A 412 18.12 -7.27 28.31
N ALA A 413 19.41 -7.52 28.55
CA ALA A 413 19.86 -8.47 29.56
C ALA A 413 19.41 -8.10 30.97
N GLY A 414 18.79 -9.06 31.67
CA GLY A 414 18.24 -8.88 33.01
C GLY A 414 16.83 -8.26 33.03
N ASP A 415 16.32 -7.80 31.88
CA ASP A 415 14.96 -7.32 31.73
C ASP A 415 14.05 -8.43 31.21
N VAL A 416 13.31 -9.07 32.12
CA VAL A 416 12.44 -10.23 31.81
C VAL A 416 11.45 -9.93 30.67
N ALA A 417 10.95 -8.70 30.61
CA ALA A 417 9.99 -8.31 29.59
C ALA A 417 10.67 -8.14 28.21
N ALA A 418 11.85 -7.52 28.17
CA ALA A 418 12.64 -7.42 26.94
C ALA A 418 13.15 -8.79 26.47
N GLU A 419 13.63 -9.63 27.39
CA GLU A 419 14.05 -11.01 27.11
C GLU A 419 12.88 -11.85 26.57
N SER A 420 11.65 -11.61 27.04
CA SER A 420 10.44 -12.24 26.51
C SER A 420 10.24 -11.88 25.04
N VAL A 421 10.27 -10.60 24.69
CA VAL A 421 10.01 -10.12 23.31
C VAL A 421 11.16 -10.46 22.35
N PHE A 422 12.40 -10.22 22.76
CA PHE A 422 13.60 -10.43 21.93
C PHE A 422 14.11 -11.87 21.93
N GLY A 423 13.55 -12.75 22.77
CA GLY A 423 13.98 -14.13 22.92
C GLY A 423 14.09 -14.87 21.59
N TRP A 424 15.33 -15.12 21.16
CA TRP A 424 15.64 -15.77 19.88
C TRP A 424 16.82 -16.73 20.07
N THR A 425 16.56 -18.00 19.79
CA THR A 425 17.52 -19.10 19.89
C THR A 425 17.51 -19.90 18.58
N LYS A 426 18.42 -20.86 18.44
CA LYS A 426 18.44 -21.77 17.28
C LYS A 426 17.14 -22.56 17.08
N ALA A 427 16.36 -22.77 18.14
CA ALA A 427 15.18 -23.63 18.11
C ALA A 427 13.86 -22.84 18.03
N ARG A 428 13.86 -21.59 18.52
CA ARG A 428 12.64 -20.78 18.59
C ARG A 428 12.94 -19.30 18.62
N LYS A 429 11.94 -18.53 18.21
CA LYS A 429 11.85 -17.09 18.32
C LYS A 429 10.50 -16.73 18.94
N ASN A 430 10.51 -16.00 20.05
CA ASN A 430 9.30 -15.77 20.86
C ASN A 430 8.28 -14.89 20.12
N VAL A 431 8.75 -13.86 19.41
CA VAL A 431 7.97 -13.08 18.45
C VAL A 431 8.52 -13.34 17.06
N ASP A 432 7.95 -14.34 16.40
CA ASP A 432 8.48 -14.86 15.14
C ASP A 432 8.25 -13.91 13.96
N ARG A 433 6.98 -13.57 13.70
CA ARG A 433 6.60 -12.58 12.69
C ARG A 433 7.15 -11.21 13.06
N ARG A 434 7.99 -10.64 12.19
CA ARG A 434 8.42 -9.25 12.23
C ARG A 434 8.23 -8.62 10.85
N GLY A 435 7.13 -7.89 10.70
CA GLY A 435 6.67 -7.30 9.44
C GLY A 435 5.35 -7.89 8.92
N ALA A 436 4.75 -7.16 7.98
CA ALA A 436 3.54 -7.52 7.26
C ALA A 436 3.76 -8.59 6.17
N GLY A 437 5.01 -9.00 5.90
CA GLY A 437 5.38 -9.99 4.88
C GLY A 437 4.88 -11.42 5.15
N PRO A 438 5.22 -12.39 4.27
CA PRO A 438 4.82 -13.78 4.46
C PRO A 438 5.59 -14.45 5.61
N MET A 439 5.01 -15.50 6.20
CA MET A 439 5.61 -16.21 7.35
C MET A 439 6.80 -17.09 6.99
N ASP A 440 6.82 -17.62 5.77
CA ASP A 440 7.81 -18.58 5.28
C ASP A 440 9.06 -17.89 4.68
N ALA A 441 9.14 -16.56 4.76
CA ALA A 441 10.21 -15.76 4.17
C ALA A 441 10.42 -16.07 2.68
N SER A 442 9.33 -16.26 1.93
CA SER A 442 9.37 -16.65 0.51
C SER A 442 9.90 -15.57 -0.44
N VAL A 443 10.16 -14.34 0.04
CA VAL A 443 10.48 -13.18 -0.81
C VAL A 443 11.98 -12.93 -0.85
N PHE A 444 12.60 -12.75 0.32
CA PHE A 444 14.01 -12.45 0.48
C PHE A 444 14.72 -13.46 1.40
N GLY A 445 13.99 -14.31 2.12
CA GLY A 445 14.58 -15.28 3.03
C GLY A 445 15.14 -14.65 4.32
N ARG A 446 14.68 -13.45 4.72
CA ARG A 446 15.19 -12.74 5.91
C ARG A 446 14.61 -13.25 7.23
N GLY A 447 13.46 -13.93 7.16
CA GLY A 447 12.70 -14.41 8.31
C GLY A 447 11.21 -14.10 8.18
N ALA A 448 10.40 -14.64 9.09
CA ALA A 448 8.95 -14.45 9.06
C ALA A 448 8.58 -12.95 9.10
N GLY A 449 7.72 -12.53 8.17
CA GLY A 449 7.35 -11.12 7.98
C GLY A 449 8.32 -10.30 7.12
N GLU A 450 9.50 -10.85 6.77
CA GLU A 450 10.52 -10.28 5.88
C GLU A 450 11.07 -8.89 6.27
N GLY A 451 10.71 -8.38 7.45
CA GLY A 451 11.04 -7.02 7.87
C GLY A 451 10.24 -5.94 7.12
N PHE A 452 9.09 -6.29 6.53
CA PHE A 452 8.15 -5.31 5.95
C PHE A 452 7.37 -4.60 7.05
N GLY A 453 8.08 -3.71 7.73
CA GLY A 453 7.68 -3.06 8.95
C GLY A 453 8.48 -3.57 10.14
N VAL A 454 8.86 -2.66 11.03
CA VAL A 454 9.97 -2.89 11.98
C VAL A 454 9.63 -2.57 13.43
N HIS A 455 8.53 -1.88 13.70
CA HIS A 455 8.23 -1.34 15.03
C HIS A 455 7.61 -2.40 15.95
N ILE A 456 8.06 -2.47 17.21
CA ILE A 456 7.36 -3.24 18.24
C ILE A 456 6.17 -2.39 18.71
N CYS A 457 4.96 -2.93 18.56
CA CYS A 457 3.73 -2.24 18.92
C CYS A 457 3.02 -3.02 20.03
N THR A 458 2.84 -2.40 21.20
CA THR A 458 2.06 -2.97 22.30
C THR A 458 0.58 -2.74 22.05
N GLY A 459 -0.22 -3.80 22.14
CA GLY A 459 -1.66 -3.79 21.87
C GLY A 459 -2.12 -4.91 20.91
N PRO A 460 -3.26 -4.75 20.22
CA PRO A 460 -4.14 -3.58 20.27
C PRO A 460 -4.98 -3.51 21.55
N VAL A 461 -5.40 -2.32 21.92
CA VAL A 461 -6.38 -2.01 22.97
C VAL A 461 -7.70 -1.66 22.27
N ALA A 462 -8.76 -2.41 22.57
CA ALA A 462 -10.10 -2.08 22.11
C ALA A 462 -10.70 -0.98 23.00
N VAL A 463 -11.41 -0.05 22.38
CA VAL A 463 -12.18 0.99 23.06
C VAL A 463 -13.65 0.66 22.88
N LYS A 464 -14.34 0.42 24.00
CA LYS A 464 -15.74 0.03 24.02
C LYS A 464 -16.59 1.04 23.24
N ASP A 465 -17.52 0.52 22.43
CA ASP A 465 -18.46 1.28 21.59
C ASP A 465 -17.84 2.14 20.48
N ALA A 466 -16.52 2.09 20.25
CA ALA A 466 -15.89 2.77 19.12
C ALA A 466 -16.33 2.16 17.78
N GLN A 467 -16.77 3.01 16.86
CA GLN A 467 -17.28 2.62 15.54
C GLN A 467 -16.65 3.46 14.42
N PRO A 468 -16.60 2.93 13.17
CA PRO A 468 -16.11 3.70 12.04
C PRO A 468 -16.80 5.07 11.90
N GLY A 469 -16.01 6.13 11.78
CA GLY A 469 -16.47 7.52 11.71
C GLY A 469 -16.46 8.27 13.05
N ASP A 470 -16.22 7.59 14.18
CA ASP A 470 -15.89 8.23 15.44
C ASP A 470 -14.45 8.79 15.42
N VAL A 471 -14.08 9.57 16.44
CA VAL A 471 -12.71 10.05 16.67
C VAL A 471 -12.22 9.54 18.01
N LEU A 472 -11.00 8.99 18.04
CA LEU A 472 -10.32 8.60 19.26
C LEU A 472 -9.33 9.69 19.66
N GLU A 473 -9.56 10.30 20.82
CA GLU A 473 -8.64 11.22 21.48
C GLU A 473 -7.72 10.43 22.43
N VAL A 474 -6.41 10.55 22.25
CA VAL A 474 -5.39 9.89 23.08
C VAL A 474 -4.50 10.97 23.67
N ARG A 475 -4.68 11.24 24.96
CA ARG A 475 -3.86 12.22 25.71
C ARG A 475 -2.66 11.53 26.31
N ILE A 476 -1.47 12.07 26.09
CA ILE A 476 -0.23 11.55 26.66
C ILE A 476 0.02 12.26 27.99
N LEU A 477 -0.31 11.60 29.09
CA LEU A 477 -0.21 12.18 30.44
C LEU A 477 1.23 12.15 30.95
N ASP A 478 1.96 11.07 30.66
CA ASP A 478 3.35 10.91 31.08
C ASP A 478 4.13 9.98 30.16
N ILE A 479 5.45 10.16 30.11
CA ILE A 479 6.39 9.29 29.40
C ILE A 479 7.63 9.11 30.28
N VAL A 480 7.98 7.85 30.57
CA VAL A 480 9.13 7.50 31.41
C VAL A 480 10.06 6.58 30.63
N PRO A 481 11.34 6.94 30.44
CA PRO A 481 12.33 6.04 29.85
C PRO A 481 12.55 4.76 30.66
N ARG A 482 12.70 3.64 29.96
CA ARG A 482 12.88 2.33 30.58
C ARG A 482 14.34 2.11 30.94
N ALA A 483 14.64 2.12 32.23
CA ALA A 483 15.99 1.85 32.73
C ALA A 483 16.44 0.40 32.47
N SER A 484 17.73 0.25 32.19
CA SER A 484 18.42 -1.03 32.09
C SER A 484 18.26 -1.83 33.38
N ARG A 485 18.00 -3.12 33.21
CA ARG A 485 17.92 -4.11 34.31
C ARG A 485 19.19 -4.94 34.44
N HIS A 486 20.20 -4.66 33.62
CA HIS A 486 21.49 -5.33 33.71
C HIS A 486 22.19 -4.95 35.04
N PRO A 487 22.76 -5.90 35.81
CA PRO A 487 23.34 -5.62 37.12
C PRO A 487 24.42 -4.52 37.14
N LYS A 488 25.17 -4.36 36.05
CA LYS A 488 26.23 -3.33 35.93
C LYS A 488 25.71 -1.95 35.49
N HIS A 489 24.49 -1.89 34.97
CA HIS A 489 23.90 -0.67 34.40
C HIS A 489 22.55 -0.32 35.02
N SER A 490 22.22 -0.96 36.16
CA SER A 490 20.95 -0.78 36.86
C SER A 490 20.64 0.70 37.09
N GLY A 491 19.46 1.13 36.67
CA GLY A 491 18.97 2.51 36.80
C GLY A 491 19.44 3.47 35.71
N ARG A 492 20.36 3.06 34.82
CA ARG A 492 20.79 3.86 33.66
C ARG A 492 19.88 3.57 32.47
N VAL A 493 19.71 4.55 31.59
CA VAL A 493 18.85 4.44 30.40
C VAL A 493 19.70 4.56 29.14
N PHE A 494 19.42 3.73 28.14
CA PHE A 494 20.15 3.71 26.89
C PHE A 494 19.20 3.75 25.68
N GLY A 495 19.72 4.22 24.57
CA GLY A 495 19.06 4.16 23.28
C GLY A 495 20.04 3.95 22.14
N SER A 496 19.51 3.65 20.96
CA SER A 496 20.27 3.45 19.74
C SER A 496 19.89 4.50 18.71
N SER A 497 20.73 4.71 17.71
CA SER A 497 20.36 5.43 16.49
C SER A 497 21.13 4.79 15.36
N VAL A 498 20.43 4.46 14.29
CA VAL A 498 21.00 3.80 13.12
C VAL A 498 20.92 4.74 11.93
N ALA A 499 22.09 5.19 11.48
CA ALA A 499 22.26 5.77 10.16
C ALA A 499 22.18 4.62 9.14
N ALA A 500 20.98 4.37 8.65
CA ALA A 500 20.59 3.13 7.99
C ALA A 500 20.46 3.26 6.48
N TRP A 501 20.35 2.13 5.78
CA TRP A 501 20.24 2.10 4.31
C TRP A 501 18.98 2.76 3.74
N TRP A 502 17.95 2.93 4.56
CA TRP A 502 16.73 3.66 4.20
C TRP A 502 16.77 5.16 4.55
N GLY A 503 17.81 5.61 5.26
CA GLY A 503 17.94 7.01 5.65
C GLY A 503 18.16 7.92 4.43
N TYR A 504 17.59 9.12 4.47
CA TYR A 504 17.71 10.12 3.41
C TYR A 504 19.16 10.43 3.01
N HIS A 505 20.09 10.31 3.97
CA HIS A 505 21.52 10.53 3.78
C HIS A 505 22.28 9.41 3.04
N TYR A 506 21.71 8.22 2.86
CA TYR A 506 22.49 6.99 2.58
C TYR A 506 23.28 7.05 1.26
N ASN A 507 22.75 7.74 0.24
CA ASN A 507 23.41 7.91 -1.05
C ASN A 507 24.35 9.14 -1.10
N GLU A 508 24.46 9.90 -0.01
CA GLU A 508 25.13 11.22 0.05
C GLU A 508 26.44 11.20 0.85
N PHE A 509 27.02 10.03 1.14
CA PHE A 509 28.31 9.97 1.83
C PHE A 509 29.40 10.67 1.00
N LEU A 510 30.32 11.40 1.66
CA LEU A 510 31.47 12.04 0.99
C LEU A 510 32.71 11.15 0.95
N ALA A 511 33.05 10.50 2.07
CA ALA A 511 34.24 9.67 2.23
C ALA A 511 33.91 8.19 2.49
N GLY A 512 34.89 7.31 2.20
CA GLY A 512 34.72 5.86 2.19
C GLY A 512 34.70 5.18 3.57
N PRO A 513 34.35 3.88 3.61
CA PRO A 513 33.71 3.08 2.55
C PRO A 513 32.23 3.47 2.37
N LYS A 514 31.72 3.36 1.14
CA LYS A 514 30.32 3.59 0.77
C LYS A 514 29.81 2.36 -0.01
N PRO A 515 28.53 1.98 0.13
CA PRO A 515 27.62 2.41 1.19
C PRO A 515 28.05 1.84 2.56
N ARG A 516 27.48 2.35 3.66
CA ARG A 516 27.69 1.80 5.01
C ARG A 516 26.55 2.23 5.93
N GLU A 517 26.33 1.43 6.97
CA GLU A 517 25.39 1.75 8.04
C GLU A 517 26.14 1.93 9.36
N VAL A 518 25.65 2.81 10.22
CA VAL A 518 26.33 3.16 11.47
C VAL A 518 25.32 3.17 12.61
N VAL A 519 25.57 2.34 13.62
CA VAL A 519 24.83 2.36 14.88
C VAL A 519 25.57 3.26 15.87
N THR A 520 24.85 4.13 16.56
CA THR A 520 25.37 4.96 17.65
C THR A 520 24.54 4.73 18.91
N ILE A 521 25.20 4.28 19.98
CA ILE A 521 24.56 4.04 21.27
C ILE A 521 24.65 5.30 22.13
N TYR A 522 23.56 5.66 22.78
CA TYR A 522 23.41 6.81 23.66
C TYR A 522 23.07 6.40 25.08
N GLU A 523 23.49 7.20 26.04
CA GLU A 523 22.96 7.21 27.41
C GLU A 523 22.04 8.42 27.59
N ILE A 524 20.92 8.20 28.27
CA ILE A 524 19.86 9.17 28.49
C ILE A 524 19.92 9.64 29.95
N PHE A 525 19.93 10.96 30.15
CA PHE A 525 19.90 11.62 31.46
C PHE A 525 18.62 12.44 31.55
N ASP A 526 17.59 11.89 32.21
CA ASP A 526 16.23 12.46 32.26
C ASP A 526 15.87 13.12 33.61
N ASP A 527 16.65 12.88 34.66
CA ASP A 527 16.42 13.28 36.05
C ASP A 527 17.22 14.53 36.49
N ILE A 528 17.63 15.36 35.54
CA ILE A 528 18.49 16.54 35.75
C ILE A 528 17.85 17.81 35.20
N ASP A 529 18.31 18.99 35.67
CA ASP A 529 17.76 20.31 35.29
C ASP A 529 17.70 20.56 33.77
N ALA A 530 18.60 19.94 33.00
CA ALA A 530 18.62 19.99 31.54
C ALA A 530 18.72 18.55 30.98
N PRO A 531 17.57 17.86 30.81
CA PRO A 531 17.54 16.49 30.28
C PRO A 531 18.20 16.39 28.91
N HIS A 532 19.14 15.44 28.77
CA HIS A 532 19.86 15.26 27.51
C HIS A 532 20.34 13.83 27.28
N ALA A 533 20.66 13.52 26.03
CA ALA A 533 21.39 12.32 25.63
C ALA A 533 22.87 12.62 25.37
N ARG A 534 23.74 11.63 25.60
CA ARG A 534 25.16 11.64 25.22
C ARG A 534 25.52 10.35 24.50
N ALA A 535 26.30 10.45 23.44
CA ALA A 535 26.76 9.26 22.72
C ALA A 535 27.87 8.54 23.52
N LEU A 536 27.76 7.21 23.64
CA LEU A 536 28.74 6.36 24.31
C LEU A 536 29.78 5.84 23.32
N TYR A 537 29.30 5.31 22.20
CA TYR A 537 30.12 4.79 21.10
C TYR A 537 29.26 4.63 19.85
N SER A 538 29.94 4.52 18.71
CA SER A 538 29.33 4.07 17.46
C SER A 538 30.06 2.84 16.92
N TYR A 539 29.41 2.04 16.09
CA TYR A 539 30.06 1.03 15.27
C TYR A 539 29.43 1.01 13.88
N ARG A 540 30.19 0.55 12.90
CA ARG A 540 29.63 0.26 11.57
C ARG A 540 28.94 -1.09 11.63
N TRP A 541 27.79 -1.21 10.98
CA TRP A 541 27.18 -2.51 10.79
C TRP A 541 28.16 -3.41 10.03
N GLU A 542 28.39 -4.59 10.57
CA GLU A 542 29.09 -5.69 9.92
C GLU A 542 28.09 -6.85 9.80
N PRO A 543 28.20 -7.74 8.79
CA PRO A 543 27.23 -8.81 8.59
C PRO A 543 26.98 -9.61 9.87
N GLN A 544 25.72 -9.68 10.31
CA GLN A 544 25.32 -10.44 11.49
C GLN A 544 24.61 -11.71 11.07
N THR A 545 24.94 -12.84 11.71
CA THR A 545 24.22 -14.10 11.51
C THR A 545 23.21 -14.27 12.62
N ASP A 546 21.93 -14.39 12.28
CA ASP A 546 20.88 -14.59 13.27
C ASP A 546 20.95 -16.02 13.89
N PRO A 547 20.22 -16.29 14.98
CA PRO A 547 20.20 -17.61 15.59
C PRO A 547 19.68 -18.75 14.69
N PHE A 548 18.94 -18.46 13.61
CA PHE A 548 18.49 -19.46 12.64
C PHE A 548 19.50 -19.70 11.51
N GLY A 549 20.58 -18.91 11.44
CA GLY A 549 21.66 -19.04 10.48
C GLY A 549 21.53 -18.14 9.25
N VAL A 550 20.57 -17.22 9.23
CA VAL A 550 20.43 -16.22 8.16
C VAL A 550 21.46 -15.11 8.35
N VAL A 551 22.15 -14.73 7.27
CA VAL A 551 23.16 -13.67 7.30
C VAL A 551 22.55 -12.36 6.81
N HIS A 552 22.55 -11.36 7.68
CA HIS A 552 22.06 -10.01 7.44
C HIS A 552 23.24 -9.09 7.08
N ALA A 553 23.50 -8.94 5.79
CA ALA A 553 24.60 -8.12 5.28
C ALA A 553 24.36 -6.61 5.49
N ALA A 554 23.09 -6.21 5.49
CA ALA A 554 22.61 -4.88 5.84
C ALA A 554 21.64 -4.98 7.04
N TYR A 555 21.23 -3.84 7.59
CA TYR A 555 20.20 -3.76 8.62
C TYR A 555 18.81 -4.03 7.99
N ASP A 556 18.54 -5.27 7.57
CA ASP A 556 17.41 -5.62 6.71
C ASP A 556 16.26 -6.38 7.41
N TYR A 557 16.46 -6.74 8.67
CA TYR A 557 15.48 -7.43 9.50
C TYR A 557 15.56 -6.94 10.95
N PRO A 558 14.45 -6.58 11.60
CA PRO A 558 14.47 -5.95 12.92
C PRO A 558 14.81 -6.95 14.02
N GLY A 559 15.47 -6.47 15.09
CA GLY A 559 15.73 -7.25 16.30
C GLY A 559 16.76 -8.39 16.12
N VAL A 560 17.64 -8.30 15.13
CA VAL A 560 18.77 -9.22 14.96
C VAL A 560 19.80 -8.91 16.05
N PRO A 561 20.19 -9.88 16.90
CA PRO A 561 21.16 -9.64 17.96
C PRO A 561 22.56 -9.43 17.39
N VAL A 562 23.20 -8.31 17.72
CA VAL A 562 24.60 -8.07 17.35
C VAL A 562 25.49 -9.00 18.17
N ALA A 563 26.28 -9.83 17.48
CA ALA A 563 27.10 -10.83 18.14
C ALA A 563 28.29 -10.17 18.89
N PRO A 564 28.63 -10.62 20.12
CA PRO A 564 29.74 -10.05 20.87
C PRO A 564 31.07 -10.13 20.10
N GLY A 565 31.74 -8.99 19.98
CA GLY A 565 33.06 -8.89 19.33
C GLY A 565 33.06 -8.91 17.79
N THR A 566 31.90 -8.95 17.13
CA THR A 566 31.81 -8.91 15.66
C THR A 566 31.81 -7.50 15.08
N VAL A 567 31.74 -6.47 15.92
CA VAL A 567 31.75 -5.06 15.49
C VAL A 567 32.84 -4.28 16.20
N LYS A 568 33.46 -3.35 15.48
CA LYS A 568 34.47 -2.44 16.05
C LYS A 568 33.82 -1.17 16.63
N ARG A 569 33.71 -1.11 17.96
CA ARG A 569 33.23 0.08 18.68
C ARG A 569 34.23 1.22 18.62
N ARG A 570 33.75 2.42 18.30
CA ARG A 570 34.47 3.70 18.36
C ARG A 570 33.87 4.53 19.49
N HIS A 571 34.68 4.79 20.51
CA HIS A 571 34.33 5.67 21.63
C HIS A 571 34.66 7.13 21.34
N ALA A 572 34.30 8.03 22.26
CA ALA A 572 34.48 9.49 22.14
C ALA A 572 33.85 10.06 20.85
N VAL A 573 32.73 9.49 20.43
CA VAL A 573 31.91 10.02 19.34
C VAL A 573 31.01 11.11 19.92
N LEU A 574 30.87 12.22 19.19
CA LEU A 574 30.10 13.39 19.65
C LEU A 574 30.51 13.87 21.06
N ASP A 575 31.80 13.76 21.40
CA ASP A 575 32.29 14.08 22.74
C ASP A 575 32.01 15.54 23.12
N GLY A 576 31.58 15.77 24.35
CA GLY A 576 31.13 17.07 24.85
C GLY A 576 29.76 17.55 24.35
N ILE A 577 29.11 16.85 23.42
CA ILE A 577 27.79 17.23 22.89
C ILE A 577 26.68 16.69 23.79
N LYS A 578 25.76 17.57 24.18
CA LYS A 578 24.54 17.24 24.92
C LYS A 578 23.34 17.48 24.02
N ILE A 579 22.61 16.42 23.68
CA ILE A 579 21.44 16.49 22.79
C ILE A 579 20.18 16.62 23.66
N PRO A 580 19.37 17.69 23.57
CA PRO A 580 18.17 17.84 24.38
C PRO A 580 17.18 16.69 24.20
N LEU A 581 16.58 16.20 25.30
CA LEU A 581 15.53 15.19 25.21
C LEU A 581 14.22 15.78 24.70
N ARG A 582 13.53 14.97 23.91
CA ARG A 582 12.17 15.21 23.42
C ARG A 582 11.45 13.86 23.43
N PRO A 583 11.13 13.28 24.60
CA PRO A 583 10.54 11.96 24.67
C PRO A 583 9.17 11.93 23.97
N HIS A 584 8.99 10.98 23.05
CA HIS A 584 7.75 10.80 22.28
C HIS A 584 7.61 9.36 21.79
N PHE A 585 6.43 9.03 21.30
CA PHE A 585 6.18 7.79 20.56
C PHE A 585 6.13 8.12 19.06
N GLY A 586 6.99 7.48 18.26
CA GLY A 586 6.91 7.49 16.80
C GLY A 586 5.61 6.85 16.33
N VAL A 587 5.23 5.73 16.95
CA VAL A 587 3.99 5.00 16.64
C VAL A 587 2.89 5.23 17.67
N ILE A 588 1.80 5.86 17.23
CA ILE A 588 0.47 5.78 17.85
C ILE A 588 -0.55 5.57 16.74
N ALA A 589 -1.29 4.46 16.77
CA ALA A 589 -2.14 4.04 15.66
C ALA A 589 -3.45 3.41 16.10
N VAL A 590 -4.51 3.64 15.32
CA VAL A 590 -5.71 2.80 15.31
C VAL A 590 -5.68 1.87 14.09
N ALA A 591 -6.33 0.71 14.15
CA ALA A 591 -6.27 -0.24 13.04
C ALA A 591 -7.01 0.28 11.78
N PRO A 592 -6.40 0.21 10.58
CA PRO A 592 -7.01 0.69 9.34
C PRO A 592 -8.04 -0.29 8.76
N ARG A 593 -8.88 0.19 7.83
CA ARG A 593 -9.96 -0.61 7.21
C ARG A 593 -9.58 -1.26 5.87
N GLU A 594 -8.54 -0.78 5.22
CA GLU A 594 -8.27 -1.06 3.80
C GLU A 594 -7.77 -2.49 3.55
N VAL A 595 -6.74 -2.92 4.27
CA VAL A 595 -6.15 -4.26 4.16
C VAL A 595 -5.86 -4.84 5.54
N ASP A 596 -5.70 -6.16 5.64
CA ASP A 596 -5.55 -6.80 6.94
C ASP A 596 -4.16 -6.58 7.55
N PHE A 597 -3.09 -7.01 6.89
CA PHE A 597 -1.72 -6.77 7.37
C PHE A 597 -1.15 -5.51 6.72
N ILE A 598 -0.77 -4.53 7.54
CA ILE A 598 -0.27 -3.23 7.10
C ILE A 598 1.11 -3.00 7.69
N ASP A 599 2.12 -2.79 6.84
CA ASP A 599 3.48 -2.39 7.20
C ASP A 599 3.45 -1.23 8.22
N SER A 600 4.12 -1.41 9.35
CA SER A 600 4.12 -0.41 10.44
C SER A 600 4.93 0.85 10.11
N VAL A 601 5.70 0.87 9.03
CA VAL A 601 6.59 1.98 8.67
C VAL A 601 5.82 3.17 8.08
N PRO A 602 5.01 3.08 7.02
CA PRO A 602 4.41 4.28 6.45
C PRO A 602 3.27 4.83 7.33
N PRO A 603 3.33 6.09 7.80
CA PRO A 603 2.18 6.72 8.45
C PRO A 603 1.04 7.00 7.47
N SER A 604 -0.16 7.18 8.00
CA SER A 604 -1.31 7.62 7.20
C SER A 604 -2.42 8.22 8.08
N TYR A 605 -3.65 8.24 7.58
CA TYR A 605 -4.81 8.83 8.26
C TYR A 605 -5.06 8.24 9.65
N PHE A 606 -4.71 6.96 9.85
CA PHE A 606 -4.92 6.19 11.07
C PHE A 606 -3.86 6.42 12.17
N GLY A 607 -2.93 7.36 11.94
CA GLY A 607 -1.73 7.50 12.76
C GLY A 607 -0.60 6.68 12.16
N GLY A 608 -0.08 5.73 12.93
CA GLY A 608 1.09 4.92 12.53
C GLY A 608 2.38 5.61 12.94
N ASN A 609 3.42 5.46 12.13
CA ASN A 609 4.76 6.00 12.37
C ASN A 609 4.84 7.50 12.06
N LEU A 610 4.31 8.32 12.96
CA LEU A 610 4.19 9.76 12.72
C LEU A 610 5.52 10.49 12.83
N ASP A 611 6.42 10.00 13.69
CA ASP A 611 7.75 10.56 13.97
C ASP A 611 7.74 12.07 14.12
N ASN A 612 6.74 12.54 14.87
CA ASN A 612 6.63 13.92 15.26
C ASN A 612 7.01 14.03 16.72
N TRP A 613 8.18 14.60 17.00
CA TRP A 613 8.72 14.71 18.36
C TRP A 613 7.80 15.47 19.34
N ARG A 614 6.80 16.18 18.82
CA ARG A 614 5.78 16.89 19.59
C ARG A 614 4.72 15.95 20.21
N LEU A 615 4.66 14.68 19.81
CA LEU A 615 3.85 13.61 20.42
C LEU A 615 4.45 13.12 21.76
N GLY A 616 4.80 14.08 22.60
CA GLY A 616 5.37 13.85 23.93
C GLY A 616 4.35 14.08 25.05
N LYS A 617 4.84 14.01 26.28
CA LYS A 617 4.08 14.35 27.49
C LYS A 617 3.35 15.69 27.35
N GLY A 618 2.06 15.69 27.69
CA GLY A 618 1.17 16.87 27.65
C GLY A 618 0.56 17.16 26.28
N SER A 619 0.89 16.38 25.25
CA SER A 619 0.22 16.45 23.96
C SER A 619 -0.97 15.49 23.88
N THR A 620 -1.85 15.73 22.91
CA THR A 620 -2.99 14.89 22.59
C THR A 620 -2.99 14.61 21.10
N VAL A 621 -3.30 13.38 20.70
CA VAL A 621 -3.54 13.03 19.30
C VAL A 621 -4.98 12.59 19.10
N TYR A 622 -5.61 13.10 18.05
CA TYR A 622 -6.93 12.70 17.59
C TYR A 622 -6.77 11.83 16.35
N LEU A 623 -7.36 10.63 16.38
CA LEU A 623 -7.26 9.64 15.31
C LEU A 623 -8.67 9.25 14.83
N PRO A 624 -8.93 9.26 13.50
CA PRO A 624 -10.20 8.82 12.95
C PRO A 624 -10.36 7.30 13.10
N VAL A 625 -11.45 6.85 13.72
CA VAL A 625 -11.77 5.42 13.88
C VAL A 625 -12.30 4.88 12.55
N SER A 626 -11.71 3.81 12.03
CA SER A 626 -12.14 3.16 10.77
C SER A 626 -12.56 1.71 10.92
N VAL A 627 -12.37 1.10 12.09
CA VAL A 627 -12.84 -0.25 12.43
C VAL A 627 -13.49 -0.28 13.82
N PRO A 628 -14.42 -1.22 14.09
CA PRO A 628 -15.00 -1.39 15.42
C PRO A 628 -13.93 -1.59 16.50
N GLY A 629 -14.11 -0.93 17.65
CA GLY A 629 -13.18 -0.99 18.77
C GLY A 629 -11.92 -0.13 18.60
N ALA A 630 -11.70 0.53 17.45
CA ALA A 630 -10.52 1.31 17.07
C ALA A 630 -9.18 0.54 17.04
N LEU A 631 -8.92 -0.37 17.98
CA LEU A 631 -7.73 -1.21 18.09
C LEU A 631 -6.44 -0.37 18.20
N LEU A 632 -6.34 0.44 19.26
CA LEU A 632 -5.22 1.33 19.55
C LEU A 632 -3.93 0.53 19.83
N SER A 633 -2.84 0.85 19.14
CA SER A 633 -1.50 0.34 19.42
C SER A 633 -0.50 1.48 19.57
N VAL A 634 0.49 1.29 20.44
CA VAL A 634 1.56 2.27 20.72
C VAL A 634 2.90 1.56 20.64
N GLY A 635 3.89 2.21 20.02
CA GLY A 635 5.21 1.63 19.80
C GLY A 635 6.26 2.68 19.49
N ASP A 636 7.41 2.21 19.03
CA ASP A 636 8.49 3.05 18.51
C ASP A 636 8.88 4.25 19.41
N PRO A 637 9.30 3.98 20.66
CA PRO A 637 9.58 5.04 21.61
C PRO A 637 10.92 5.73 21.35
N HIS A 638 10.94 7.06 21.37
CA HIS A 638 12.09 7.89 21.03
C HIS A 638 12.49 8.82 22.17
N ALA A 639 13.76 8.80 22.57
CA ALA A 639 14.32 9.75 23.54
C ALA A 639 14.39 11.17 22.99
N THR A 640 14.72 11.31 21.71
CA THR A 640 14.75 12.59 21.01
C THR A 640 14.87 12.37 19.50
N GLN A 641 14.39 13.34 18.73
CA GLN A 641 14.45 13.35 17.28
C GLN A 641 14.55 14.81 16.78
N GLY A 642 15.13 14.97 15.59
CA GLY A 642 15.05 16.20 14.81
C GLY A 642 13.91 16.13 13.79
N ASP A 643 13.32 17.28 13.46
CA ASP A 643 12.42 17.42 12.32
C ASP A 643 13.15 16.96 11.04
N GLY A 644 12.69 15.86 10.43
CA GLY A 644 13.25 15.22 9.24
C GLY A 644 13.83 13.81 9.42
N GLU A 645 14.25 13.43 10.63
CA GLU A 645 14.75 12.08 10.95
C GLU A 645 15.77 11.50 9.93
N LEU A 646 16.69 12.36 9.47
CA LEU A 646 17.48 12.14 8.25
C LEU A 646 18.31 10.84 8.21
N SER A 647 18.66 10.30 9.36
CA SER A 647 19.47 9.09 9.47
C SER A 647 18.68 7.81 9.12
N GLY A 648 17.35 7.88 9.15
CA GLY A 648 16.45 6.74 9.10
C GLY A 648 15.83 6.40 10.44
N THR A 649 16.41 6.89 11.54
CA THR A 649 15.93 6.64 12.92
C THR A 649 16.19 7.85 13.82
N ALA A 650 15.45 7.90 14.92
CA ALA A 650 15.64 8.80 16.04
C ALA A 650 16.75 8.30 17.00
N ILE A 651 16.77 8.81 18.25
CA ILE A 651 17.37 8.08 19.37
C ILE A 651 16.29 7.15 19.94
N GLU A 652 16.29 5.94 19.40
CA GLU A 652 15.47 4.79 19.70
C GLU A 652 15.65 4.32 21.14
N CYS A 653 14.65 4.46 22.00
CA CYS A 653 14.78 4.24 23.44
C CYS A 653 13.48 3.73 24.06
N SER A 654 13.49 2.53 24.63
CA SER A 654 12.33 1.94 25.31
C SER A 654 11.71 2.87 26.36
N MET A 655 10.38 2.97 26.39
CA MET A 655 9.64 3.87 27.29
C MET A 655 8.37 3.25 27.84
N THR A 656 7.79 3.89 28.84
CA THR A 656 6.46 3.57 29.37
C THR A 656 5.63 4.84 29.32
N GLY A 657 4.51 4.78 28.61
CA GLY A 657 3.57 5.90 28.46
C GLY A 657 2.35 5.72 29.35
N THR A 658 1.82 6.81 29.89
CA THR A 658 0.50 6.83 30.53
C THR A 658 -0.44 7.71 29.73
N PHE A 659 -1.61 7.18 29.40
CA PHE A 659 -2.56 7.80 28.49
C PHE A 659 -3.94 7.94 29.11
N GLU A 660 -4.70 8.98 28.74
CA GLU A 660 -6.16 9.02 28.87
C GLU A 660 -6.77 8.82 27.48
N VAL A 661 -7.73 7.91 27.34
CA VAL A 661 -8.31 7.56 26.04
C VAL A 661 -9.79 7.92 26.03
N ILE A 662 -10.19 8.82 25.14
CA ILE A 662 -11.55 9.38 25.07
C ILE A 662 -12.11 9.10 23.67
N LEU A 663 -13.29 8.51 23.62
CA LEU A 663 -14.04 8.29 22.38
C LEU A 663 -15.03 9.44 22.15
N HIS A 664 -14.95 10.05 20.98
CA HIS A 664 -15.90 11.05 20.49
C HIS A 664 -16.78 10.44 19.42
N LYS A 665 -18.09 10.39 19.66
CA LYS A 665 -19.04 9.79 18.74
C LYS A 665 -19.27 10.68 17.53
N LYS A 666 -19.39 10.08 16.34
CA LYS A 666 -19.64 10.79 15.08
C LYS A 666 -20.77 11.84 15.17
N ALA A 667 -21.84 11.50 15.90
CA ALA A 667 -23.01 12.37 16.07
C ALA A 667 -22.72 13.67 16.86
N ASP A 668 -21.67 13.67 17.68
CA ASP A 668 -21.34 14.74 18.62
C ASP A 668 -20.11 15.56 18.16
N LEU A 669 -19.58 15.29 16.96
CA LEU A 669 -18.38 15.93 16.44
C LEU A 669 -18.61 17.37 15.98
N ALA A 670 -19.85 17.78 15.70
CA ALA A 670 -20.15 19.09 15.17
C ALA A 670 -19.60 20.23 16.07
N GLY A 671 -18.87 21.17 15.47
CA GLY A 671 -18.26 22.30 16.17
C GLY A 671 -16.96 21.97 16.91
N GLN A 672 -16.51 20.71 16.94
CA GLN A 672 -15.22 20.35 17.50
C GLN A 672 -14.06 20.62 16.52
N PRO A 673 -12.84 20.89 17.01
CA PRO A 673 -11.67 21.09 16.14
C PRO A 673 -11.31 19.89 15.24
N PHE A 674 -11.80 18.70 15.61
CA PHE A 674 -11.61 17.44 14.90
C PHE A 674 -12.90 16.95 14.23
N ALA A 675 -13.86 17.84 13.95
CA ALA A 675 -15.15 17.46 13.36
C ALA A 675 -15.03 16.79 11.98
N ASP A 676 -14.13 17.30 11.16
CA ASP A 676 -13.87 16.86 9.78
C ASP A 676 -12.48 16.20 9.70
N LEU A 677 -12.19 15.32 10.67
CA LEU A 677 -10.89 14.68 10.81
C LEU A 677 -10.73 13.50 9.84
N SER A 678 -9.76 13.60 8.93
CA SER A 678 -9.36 12.52 8.03
C SER A 678 -7.85 12.26 8.07
N TYR A 679 -7.21 12.72 9.15
CA TYR A 679 -5.78 12.69 9.37
C TYR A 679 -5.49 12.75 10.87
N PRO A 680 -4.26 12.43 11.32
CA PRO A 680 -3.87 12.63 12.71
C PRO A 680 -3.77 14.12 13.03
N LEU A 681 -4.54 14.60 14.00
CA LEU A 681 -4.42 15.96 14.53
C LEU A 681 -3.72 15.90 15.89
N ILE A 682 -2.65 16.66 16.05
CA ILE A 682 -1.95 16.80 17.31
C ILE A 682 -2.33 18.13 17.94
N GLU A 683 -2.60 18.12 19.24
CA GLU A 683 -2.88 19.30 20.04
C GLU A 683 -1.91 19.37 21.20
N THR A 684 -1.28 20.52 21.38
CA THR A 684 -0.47 20.85 22.57
C THR A 684 -1.19 21.92 23.38
N ALA A 685 -0.61 22.32 24.52
CA ALA A 685 -1.12 23.46 25.28
C ALA A 685 -1.21 24.75 24.43
N THR A 686 -0.32 24.93 23.47
CA THR A 686 -0.14 26.18 22.72
C THR A 686 -0.56 26.10 21.26
N ASP A 687 -0.56 24.92 20.65
CA ASP A 687 -0.60 24.78 19.20
C ASP A 687 -1.53 23.65 18.74
N TRP A 688 -2.03 23.80 17.52
CA TRP A 688 -2.53 22.71 16.69
C TRP A 688 -1.44 22.33 15.69
N VAL A 689 -1.16 21.04 15.55
CA VAL A 689 -0.14 20.51 14.64
C VAL A 689 -0.79 19.48 13.72
N LEU A 690 -0.84 19.82 12.43
CA LEU A 690 -1.47 18.99 11.40
C LEU A 690 -0.40 18.40 10.49
N THR A 691 -0.38 17.09 10.30
CA THR A 691 0.61 16.45 9.43
C THR A 691 0.02 16.11 8.07
N GLY A 692 0.59 16.70 7.02
CA GLY A 692 0.42 16.28 5.64
C GLY A 692 1.40 15.16 5.27
N PHE A 693 0.97 14.25 4.41
CA PHE A 693 1.79 13.15 3.91
C PHE A 693 1.89 13.17 2.39
N SER A 694 2.91 12.53 1.81
CA SER A 694 3.03 12.36 0.36
C SER A 694 1.72 11.83 -0.26
N HIS A 695 1.10 10.87 0.42
CA HIS A 695 -0.18 10.28 0.09
C HIS A 695 -1.08 10.26 1.33
N PRO A 696 -2.18 11.04 1.39
CA PRO A 696 -3.01 11.15 2.58
C PRO A 696 -3.55 9.81 3.07
N ASN A 697 -4.00 8.97 2.13
CA ASN A 697 -4.36 7.57 2.34
C ASN A 697 -3.75 6.72 1.22
N TYR A 698 -2.48 6.33 1.40
CA TYR A 698 -1.73 5.58 0.39
C TYR A 698 -2.33 4.18 0.13
N LEU A 699 -2.96 3.57 1.14
CA LEU A 699 -3.61 2.27 1.04
C LEU A 699 -4.82 2.33 0.11
N ALA A 700 -5.63 3.38 0.24
CA ALA A 700 -6.68 3.65 -0.72
C ALA A 700 -6.07 4.04 -2.08
N GLU A 701 -5.21 5.04 -2.16
CA GLU A 701 -4.70 5.55 -3.44
C GLU A 701 -4.08 4.47 -4.35
N PHE A 702 -3.34 3.52 -3.78
CA PHE A 702 -2.59 2.51 -4.52
C PHE A 702 -3.15 1.09 -4.41
N GLY A 703 -4.20 0.86 -3.61
CA GLY A 703 -4.81 -0.45 -3.42
C GLY A 703 -3.79 -1.49 -2.92
N ALA A 704 -3.79 -2.69 -3.50
CA ALA A 704 -2.89 -3.76 -3.04
C ALA A 704 -1.41 -3.49 -3.37
N GLN A 705 -1.09 -2.50 -4.21
CA GLN A 705 0.29 -2.06 -4.42
C GLN A 705 0.73 -0.99 -3.41
N GLY A 706 -0.16 -0.56 -2.50
CA GLY A 706 0.12 0.57 -1.61
C GLY A 706 1.32 0.37 -0.70
N GLN A 707 1.52 -0.83 -0.17
CA GLN A 707 2.68 -1.14 0.68
C GLN A 707 4.00 -1.32 -0.12
N SER A 708 4.00 -1.00 -1.41
CA SER A 708 5.17 -0.96 -2.29
C SER A 708 5.35 0.43 -2.91
N GLU A 709 4.30 0.93 -3.56
CA GLU A 709 4.30 2.19 -4.31
C GLU A 709 4.54 3.40 -3.40
N VAL A 710 4.11 3.33 -2.14
CA VAL A 710 4.33 4.41 -1.17
C VAL A 710 5.82 4.74 -0.99
N TYR A 711 6.71 3.74 -1.08
CA TYR A 711 8.16 3.95 -0.98
C TYR A 711 8.78 4.48 -2.27
N ALA A 712 8.16 4.20 -3.43
CA ALA A 712 8.64 4.66 -4.73
C ALA A 712 8.14 6.07 -5.08
N LYS A 713 7.09 6.54 -4.40
CA LYS A 713 6.38 7.80 -4.69
C LYS A 713 6.48 8.84 -3.57
N SER A 714 7.36 8.63 -2.61
CA SER A 714 7.69 9.58 -1.53
C SER A 714 8.04 10.97 -2.08
N SER A 715 7.45 12.02 -1.50
CA SER A 715 7.67 13.40 -1.94
C SER A 715 7.30 14.42 -0.87
N LEU A 716 8.25 15.33 -0.58
CA LEU A 716 8.01 16.50 0.27
C LEU A 716 7.07 17.50 -0.39
N ASP A 717 7.11 17.64 -1.71
CA ASP A 717 6.20 18.54 -2.43
C ASP A 717 4.74 18.08 -2.33
N LEU A 718 4.50 16.76 -2.40
CA LEU A 718 3.18 16.19 -2.19
C LEU A 718 2.74 16.34 -0.73
N ALA A 719 3.63 16.07 0.22
CA ALA A 719 3.36 16.24 1.65
C ALA A 719 3.05 17.69 2.03
N MET A 720 3.77 18.66 1.47
CA MET A 720 3.51 20.09 1.64
C MET A 720 2.15 20.49 1.07
N LYS A 721 1.78 19.98 -0.12
CA LYS A 721 0.44 20.20 -0.69
C LYS A 721 -0.67 19.61 0.18
N ASP A 722 -0.44 18.45 0.77
CA ASP A 722 -1.39 17.84 1.70
C ASP A 722 -1.52 18.63 3.01
N ALA A 723 -0.39 19.04 3.61
CA ALA A 723 -0.38 19.89 4.80
C ALA A 723 -1.11 21.22 4.56
N PHE A 724 -0.90 21.85 3.39
CA PHE A 724 -1.64 23.02 2.93
C PHE A 724 -3.15 22.76 2.89
N ARG A 725 -3.60 21.67 2.23
CA ARG A 725 -5.03 21.34 2.11
C ARG A 725 -5.66 21.13 3.47
N LYS A 726 -4.98 20.40 4.36
CA LYS A 726 -5.46 20.10 5.72
C LYS A 726 -5.56 21.36 6.56
N MET A 727 -4.54 22.23 6.53
CA MET A 727 -4.55 23.52 7.23
C MET A 727 -5.64 24.45 6.67
N ARG A 728 -5.77 24.54 5.34
CA ARG A 728 -6.84 25.30 4.68
C ARG A 728 -8.21 24.83 5.16
N ARG A 729 -8.45 23.53 5.11
CA ARG A 729 -9.71 22.91 5.54
C ARG A 729 -9.97 23.15 7.02
N PHE A 730 -8.95 23.04 7.87
CA PHE A 730 -9.06 23.34 9.30
C PHE A 730 -9.43 24.81 9.55
N LEU A 731 -8.74 25.75 8.91
CA LEU A 731 -9.03 27.19 9.06
C LEU A 731 -10.43 27.55 8.54
N MET A 732 -10.88 26.95 7.44
CA MET A 732 -12.21 27.20 6.90
C MET A 732 -13.30 26.59 7.78
N ASN A 733 -13.20 25.28 8.06
CA ASN A 733 -14.30 24.53 8.68
C ASN A 733 -14.34 24.70 10.21
N VAL A 734 -13.20 24.90 10.85
CA VAL A 734 -13.10 25.02 12.32
C VAL A 734 -12.98 26.48 12.76
N LYS A 735 -12.28 27.32 11.99
CA LYS A 735 -12.07 28.74 12.33
C LYS A 735 -12.97 29.70 11.54
N GLY A 736 -13.80 29.18 10.64
CA GLY A 736 -14.81 29.96 9.92
C GLY A 736 -14.24 30.97 8.93
N LEU A 737 -12.98 30.82 8.53
CA LEU A 737 -12.34 31.72 7.56
C LEU A 737 -12.79 31.38 6.12
N SER A 738 -12.85 32.39 5.26
CA SER A 738 -12.92 32.14 3.82
C SER A 738 -11.62 31.49 3.31
N GLU A 739 -11.65 30.91 2.11
CA GLU A 739 -10.45 30.32 1.51
C GLU A 739 -9.32 31.35 1.36
N ASP A 740 -9.64 32.57 0.90
CA ASP A 740 -8.66 33.65 0.73
C ASP A 740 -8.05 34.09 2.07
N GLU A 741 -8.85 34.20 3.12
CA GLU A 741 -8.37 34.51 4.48
C GLU A 741 -7.51 33.38 5.06
N ALA A 742 -7.91 32.13 4.85
CA ALA A 742 -7.15 30.97 5.29
C ALA A 742 -5.76 30.94 4.62
N ILE A 743 -5.70 31.19 3.30
CA ILE A 743 -4.44 31.28 2.54
C ILE A 743 -3.58 32.45 3.04
N ALA A 744 -4.17 33.63 3.24
CA ALA A 744 -3.46 34.79 3.74
C ALA A 744 -2.88 34.54 5.15
N LEU A 745 -3.67 33.98 6.07
CA LEU A 745 -3.25 33.68 7.44
C LEU A 745 -2.14 32.62 7.46
N MET A 746 -2.32 31.50 6.76
CA MET A 746 -1.32 30.43 6.81
C MET A 746 0.00 30.83 6.15
N SER A 747 -0.03 31.74 5.19
CA SER A 747 1.19 32.28 4.57
C SER A 747 1.98 33.18 5.50
N ALA A 748 1.34 33.78 6.52
CA ALA A 748 1.94 34.76 7.41
C ALA A 748 2.23 34.24 8.83
N ALA A 749 1.47 33.24 9.30
CA ALA A 749 1.44 32.86 10.71
C ALA A 749 1.31 31.35 10.98
N VAL A 750 1.41 30.49 9.95
CA VAL A 750 1.51 29.03 10.11
C VAL A 750 2.90 28.59 9.67
N ASP A 751 3.58 27.85 10.54
CA ASP A 751 4.90 27.31 10.23
C ASP A 751 4.77 25.90 9.66
N PHE A 752 5.37 25.67 8.49
CA PHE A 752 5.46 24.35 7.87
C PHE A 752 6.87 23.79 8.05
N GLY A 753 6.97 22.59 8.63
CA GLY A 753 8.24 21.91 8.89
C GLY A 753 8.21 20.47 8.38
N VAL A 754 9.38 19.92 8.06
CA VAL A 754 9.49 18.51 7.66
C VAL A 754 9.39 17.64 8.91
N THR A 755 8.47 16.68 8.93
CA THR A 755 8.33 15.74 10.05
C THR A 755 9.37 14.62 9.93
N GLN A 756 9.33 13.88 8.83
CA GLN A 756 10.28 12.82 8.47
C GLN A 756 10.35 12.66 6.94
N VAL A 757 11.46 12.06 6.47
CA VAL A 757 11.70 11.72 5.06
C VAL A 757 12.24 10.29 4.89
N VAL A 758 11.81 9.36 5.74
CA VAL A 758 12.42 8.01 5.83
C VAL A 758 11.42 6.84 5.84
N ASP A 759 10.12 7.13 5.89
CA ASP A 759 9.07 6.10 6.08
C ASP A 759 8.28 5.73 4.83
N GLY A 760 8.79 6.08 3.64
CA GLY A 760 8.03 5.98 2.40
C GLY A 760 6.97 7.08 2.30
N ASN A 761 5.99 7.11 3.19
CA ASN A 761 5.00 8.20 3.20
C ASN A 761 5.54 9.41 3.97
N TRP A 762 6.35 10.25 3.32
CA TRP A 762 7.03 11.39 3.96
C TRP A 762 6.04 12.41 4.53
N GLY A 763 6.44 13.06 5.63
CA GLY A 763 5.57 13.95 6.40
C GLY A 763 6.04 15.42 6.41
N VAL A 764 5.07 16.34 6.31
CA VAL A 764 5.25 17.78 6.57
C VAL A 764 4.19 18.21 7.58
N HIS A 765 4.59 18.82 8.70
CA HIS A 765 3.65 19.33 9.70
C HIS A 765 3.42 20.83 9.54
N ALA A 766 2.19 21.27 9.77
CA ALA A 766 1.77 22.67 9.83
C ALA A 766 1.40 23.02 11.27
N ILE A 767 2.04 24.04 11.85
CA ILE A 767 1.86 24.47 13.24
C ILE A 767 1.05 25.76 13.27
N LEU A 768 -0.13 25.70 13.87
CA LEU A 768 -1.02 26.83 14.08
C LEU A 768 -1.14 27.14 15.57
N SER A 769 -0.57 28.27 15.98
CA SER A 769 -0.61 28.72 17.37
C SER A 769 -2.02 29.16 17.79
N LYS A 770 -2.53 28.60 18.89
CA LYS A 770 -3.84 28.91 19.46
C LYS A 770 -4.01 30.38 19.84
N ARG A 771 -2.91 31.07 20.20
CA ARG A 771 -2.93 32.49 20.59
C ARG A 771 -3.48 33.43 19.52
N LEU A 772 -3.44 33.02 18.24
CA LEU A 772 -3.95 33.82 17.13
C LEU A 772 -5.47 34.03 17.20
N PHE A 773 -6.18 33.21 17.98
CA PHE A 773 -7.64 33.23 18.11
C PHE A 773 -8.13 33.54 19.53
N GLN A 774 -7.23 33.86 20.48
CA GLN A 774 -7.62 34.10 21.87
C GLN A 774 -8.34 35.45 22.08
N ASP A 775 -8.01 36.45 21.25
CA ASP A 775 -8.58 37.80 21.29
C ASP A 775 -9.35 38.17 20.00
N ALA A 776 -9.60 37.18 19.14
CA ALA A 776 -10.40 37.37 17.93
C ALA A 776 -11.89 37.47 18.33
N PRO A 777 -12.61 38.54 17.93
CA PRO A 777 -13.98 38.82 18.37
C PRO A 777 -15.02 37.79 17.92
#